data_AF-A0A0V0UI14-F1
#
_entry.id   AF-A0A0V0UI14-F1
#
_cell.length_a   1.000
_cell.length_b   1.000
_cell.length_c   1.000
_cell.angle_alpha   90.00
_cell.angle_beta   90.00
_cell.angle_gamma   90.00
#
_symmetry.space_group_name_H-M   'P 1'
#
loop_
_entity.id
_entity.type
_entity.pdbx_description
1 polymer ?
#
loop_
_entity_poly.entity_id
_entity_poly.type
_entity_poly.pdbx_seq_one_letter_code
_entity_poly.pdbx_strand_id
1 'polypeptide(L)'
;MPGQQFEYDERGSTFYYFLASFYAFVLLPLTYYFWPREKERERNSDVKRCRCEPCIQKEAARRSKEPYKNLKRKIIKGHLLVGWVGLICIIYKAVNIEIEGAEYDPYAILNLDSSATLAEIKKQYRKLSMEHHPDRGGDSKVFVAIAKAYQALTDEDTRRNYEEYGNPDGPGALRFGIALPSWLISKEYAIWVLGIYALLFMIVLPVVVGSWWFRSIKYSADCVLLDTRQMYKYMLHKTPNLVPKRLLTILSGSYEFFKVCNSEIIERPSDDVEVPNLIKLLPNLGETKKERPFCFPYSVKARALIYAQLKRIPLPPKTLRQDANYIAKKSILLIQEMIKVHAHLVNLALMGRISRMPTLESLDNTMKLGPMFIQAMMESKHPLMQLPHFSDEIIRSIVTKKRNVRNCADLAALPDVERRNLLKALSDRQYQDVLSVLGNMPNIDMNVQFVVRDDDDKDTITAGALVTCVVKLCRTPLLDVPTNHGKRATLQQWKSAELSSAVSVATDSEGASNPEKDSNGYSSVQDNGSLVDGKEATAKRKVWEKVKKKKKKYVPKCASNNKRKPAIKKPLPKTVEPAKIVPEKQQDEADLDVEGSGNDSDDSMNKPDNAKDSGDGSEDEEYLLNDPDLKKERAILETKSNVTHPVHCPYFCDEKYEWWWIFVCDRKRRLLVAPPIHVTTLVNEEEIEIKFPAPIKPGQYVYQVCLRSDSYVDFCQFKDVKFKVHEACEILTHPQWDFSEEKTDEEQLDESEFTEYEDEEESS
;
A
#
# COMPACT_ATOMS: atom_id res chain seq x y z
N MET A 1 13.30 41.60 22.55
CA MET A 1 12.43 41.70 23.74
C MET A 1 13.17 41.05 24.91
N PRO A 2 13.52 41.78 26.00
CA PRO A 2 14.25 41.20 27.12
C PRO A 2 13.30 40.46 28.09
N GLY A 3 13.68 39.23 28.47
CA GLY A 3 13.29 38.66 29.77
C GLY A 3 11.81 38.44 30.08
N GLN A 4 10.97 38.07 29.10
CA GLN A 4 9.64 37.50 29.42
C GLN A 4 9.82 36.20 30.22
N GLN A 5 9.55 36.27 31.53
CA GLN A 5 9.59 35.11 32.42
C GLN A 5 8.27 34.35 32.29
N PHE A 6 8.33 33.14 31.71
CA PHE A 6 7.17 32.26 31.61
C PHE A 6 6.85 31.63 32.97
N GLU A 7 5.62 31.80 33.44
CA GLU A 7 5.13 31.20 34.68
C GLU A 7 4.66 29.76 34.38
N TYR A 8 5.25 28.77 35.05
CA TYR A 8 4.93 27.34 34.85
C TYR A 8 3.83 26.89 35.81
N ASP A 9 3.06 25.89 35.43
CA ASP A 9 1.93 25.42 36.23
C ASP A 9 2.40 24.60 37.45
N GLU A 10 2.39 25.21 38.64
CA GLU A 10 2.77 24.54 39.89
C GLU A 10 1.67 23.63 40.45
N ARG A 11 0.40 23.90 40.12
CA ARG A 11 -0.77 23.18 40.65
C ARG A 11 -1.27 22.08 39.69
N GLY A 12 -0.89 22.18 38.42
CA GLY A 12 -1.31 21.31 37.31
C GLY A 12 -2.68 21.63 36.72
N SER A 13 -3.38 22.67 37.18
CA SER A 13 -4.76 22.97 36.78
C SER A 13 -4.88 23.20 35.27
N THR A 14 -4.02 24.03 34.69
CA THR A 14 -3.98 24.29 33.24
C THR A 14 -3.41 23.10 32.46
N PHE A 15 -2.41 22.40 33.03
CA PHE A 15 -1.78 21.25 32.40
C PHE A 15 -2.76 20.12 32.10
N TYR A 16 -3.68 19.78 33.02
CA TYR A 16 -4.65 18.72 32.75
C TYR A 16 -5.69 19.11 31.67
N TYR A 17 -6.08 20.38 31.53
CA TYR A 17 -6.93 20.82 30.42
C TYR A 17 -6.21 20.76 29.06
N PHE A 18 -4.96 21.20 29.01
CA PHE A 18 -4.11 21.09 27.81
C PHE A 18 -3.91 19.61 27.43
N LEU A 19 -3.53 18.78 28.41
CA LEU A 19 -3.32 17.35 28.22
C LEU A 19 -4.60 16.62 27.78
N ALA A 20 -5.75 16.91 28.39
CA ALA A 20 -7.04 16.35 27.99
C ALA A 20 -7.39 16.73 26.54
N SER A 21 -7.19 17.99 26.17
CA SER A 21 -7.49 18.50 24.82
C SER A 21 -6.61 17.85 23.76
N PHE A 22 -5.29 17.81 23.98
CA PHE A 22 -4.35 17.15 23.07
C PHE A 22 -4.61 15.64 22.99
N TYR A 23 -4.88 14.98 24.12
CA TYR A 23 -5.18 13.54 24.15
C TYR A 23 -6.50 13.21 23.44
N ALA A 24 -7.53 14.04 23.59
CA ALA A 24 -8.79 13.90 22.85
C ALA A 24 -8.61 14.14 21.34
N PHE A 25 -7.83 15.16 20.95
CA PHE A 25 -7.50 15.44 19.55
C PHE A 25 -6.77 14.28 18.86
N VAL A 26 -5.94 13.53 19.60
CA VAL A 26 -5.30 12.30 19.09
C VAL A 26 -6.24 11.09 19.16
N LEU A 27 -6.97 10.90 20.27
CA LEU A 27 -7.83 9.73 20.48
C LEU A 27 -9.03 9.70 19.54
N LEU A 28 -9.70 10.83 19.27
CA LEU A 28 -10.92 10.87 18.47
C LEU A 28 -10.68 10.39 17.02
N PRO A 29 -9.72 10.92 16.24
CA PRO A 29 -9.38 10.40 14.91
C PRO A 29 -8.92 8.94 14.94
N LEU A 30 -8.11 8.54 15.94
CA LEU A 30 -7.69 7.14 16.11
C LEU A 30 -8.88 6.21 16.33
N THR A 31 -9.85 6.59 17.16
CA THR A 31 -11.06 5.78 17.38
C THR A 31 -11.89 5.67 16.12
N TYR A 32 -12.08 6.75 15.37
CA TYR A 32 -12.81 6.75 14.10
C TYR A 32 -12.14 5.86 13.04
N TYR A 33 -10.82 5.96 12.88
CA TYR A 33 -10.04 5.19 11.91
C TYR A 33 -9.96 3.70 12.26
N PHE A 34 -9.72 3.37 13.54
CA PHE A 34 -9.59 1.99 14.01
C PHE A 34 -10.91 1.33 14.42
N TRP A 35 -12.06 2.03 14.34
CA TRP A 35 -13.35 1.42 14.60
C TRP A 35 -13.66 0.30 13.59
N PRO A 36 -14.00 -0.92 14.03
CA PRO A 36 -14.17 -2.05 13.13
C PRO A 36 -15.49 -1.96 12.35
N ARG A 37 -15.46 -1.28 11.20
CA ARG A 37 -16.52 -1.34 10.18
C ARG A 37 -16.57 -2.75 9.58
N GLU A 38 -17.66 -3.47 9.81
CA GLU A 38 -17.89 -4.81 9.26
C GLU A 38 -18.20 -4.69 7.75
N LYS A 39 -17.30 -5.16 6.87
CA LYS A 39 -17.50 -5.03 5.42
C LYS A 39 -18.52 -6.03 4.91
N GLU A 40 -19.74 -5.56 4.65
CA GLU A 40 -20.87 -6.33 4.14
C GLU A 40 -20.55 -7.16 2.87
N ARG A 41 -19.61 -6.67 2.04
CA ARG A 41 -19.05 -7.34 0.85
C ARG A 41 -18.46 -8.74 1.14
N GLU A 42 -17.99 -9.04 2.36
CA GLU A 42 -17.55 -10.41 2.71
C GLU A 42 -18.73 -11.41 2.63
N ARG A 43 -19.93 -11.02 3.11
CA ARG A 43 -21.10 -11.92 3.31
C ARG A 43 -21.68 -12.50 2.00
N ASN A 44 -21.78 -11.69 0.95
CA ASN A 44 -22.34 -12.12 -0.34
C ASN A 44 -21.33 -12.93 -1.20
N SER A 45 -20.07 -13.02 -0.79
CA SER A 45 -19.02 -13.68 -1.60
C SER A 45 -19.00 -15.20 -1.47
N ASP A 46 -19.38 -15.76 -0.33
CA ASP A 46 -19.31 -17.21 -0.05
C ASP A 46 -20.31 -18.05 -0.89
N VAL A 47 -21.37 -17.43 -1.42
CA VAL A 47 -22.37 -18.10 -2.27
C VAL A 47 -21.83 -18.43 -3.67
N LYS A 48 -20.83 -17.67 -4.15
CA LYS A 48 -20.29 -17.77 -5.53
C LYS A 48 -18.97 -18.54 -5.65
N ARG A 49 -18.47 -19.19 -4.58
CA ARG A 49 -17.18 -19.90 -4.62
C ARG A 49 -17.32 -21.39 -4.94
N CYS A 50 -16.42 -21.86 -5.82
CA CYS A 50 -16.19 -23.25 -6.15
C CYS A 50 -15.76 -24.06 -4.91
N ARG A 51 -16.33 -25.26 -4.75
CA ARG A 51 -16.16 -26.16 -3.59
C ARG A 51 -15.23 -27.33 -3.89
N CYS A 52 -14.30 -27.15 -4.82
CA CYS A 52 -13.30 -28.16 -5.16
C CYS A 52 -12.39 -28.49 -3.97
N GLU A 53 -11.87 -29.72 -3.89
CA GLU A 53 -10.99 -30.14 -2.78
C GLU A 53 -9.73 -29.23 -2.65
N PRO A 54 -9.00 -28.88 -3.73
CA PRO A 54 -7.96 -27.85 -3.67
C PRO A 54 -8.44 -26.46 -3.19
N CYS A 55 -9.68 -26.08 -3.50
CA CYS A 55 -10.30 -24.82 -3.10
C CYS A 55 -10.52 -24.80 -1.57
N ILE A 56 -11.04 -25.89 -1.02
CA ILE A 56 -11.25 -26.09 0.42
C ILE A 56 -9.90 -26.11 1.16
N GLN A 57 -8.90 -26.80 0.63
CA GLN A 57 -7.54 -26.81 1.19
C GLN A 57 -6.92 -25.41 1.22
N LYS A 58 -7.11 -24.60 0.16
CA LYS A 58 -6.67 -23.19 0.12
C LYS A 58 -7.38 -22.35 1.18
N GLU A 59 -8.70 -22.45 1.32
CA GLU A 59 -9.42 -21.71 2.35
C GLU A 59 -9.00 -22.11 3.77
N ALA A 60 -8.84 -23.40 4.05
CA ALA A 60 -8.35 -23.89 5.33
C ALA A 60 -6.93 -23.36 5.64
N ALA A 61 -6.03 -23.42 4.65
CA ALA A 61 -4.67 -22.89 4.78
C ALA A 61 -4.68 -21.37 5.06
N ARG A 62 -5.50 -20.59 4.35
CA ARG A 62 -5.68 -19.15 4.59
C ARG A 62 -6.21 -18.87 6.00
N ARG A 63 -7.28 -19.54 6.42
CA ARG A 63 -7.86 -19.39 7.77
C ARG A 63 -6.81 -19.71 8.85
N SER A 64 -5.87 -20.64 8.59
CA SER A 64 -4.76 -20.94 9.48
C SER A 64 -3.59 -19.93 9.45
N LYS A 65 -3.48 -19.07 8.42
CA LYS A 65 -2.52 -17.95 8.36
C LYS A 65 -2.98 -16.71 9.13
N GLU A 66 -4.28 -16.54 9.33
CA GLU A 66 -4.88 -15.35 9.97
C GLU A 66 -5.44 -15.59 11.41
N PRO A 67 -4.86 -16.45 12.28
CA PRO A 67 -5.45 -16.72 13.61
C PRO A 67 -5.54 -15.45 14.46
N TYR A 68 -4.65 -14.49 14.19
CA TYR A 68 -4.60 -13.20 14.86
C TYR A 68 -5.50 -12.12 14.21
N LYS A 69 -6.30 -12.36 13.16
CA LYS A 69 -7.29 -11.35 12.68
C LYS A 69 -8.27 -11.02 13.81
N ASN A 70 -8.77 -12.04 14.50
CA ASN A 70 -9.66 -11.89 15.66
C ASN A 70 -8.93 -11.37 16.91
N LEU A 71 -7.70 -11.83 17.17
CA LEU A 71 -6.92 -11.31 18.31
C LEU A 71 -6.55 -9.84 18.12
N LYS A 72 -6.10 -9.43 16.93
CA LYS A 72 -5.81 -8.03 16.57
C LYS A 72 -7.06 -7.16 16.70
N ARG A 73 -8.22 -7.62 16.23
CA ARG A 73 -9.51 -6.91 16.43
C ARG A 73 -9.84 -6.74 17.92
N LYS A 74 -9.54 -7.72 18.78
CA LYS A 74 -9.68 -7.60 20.25
C LYS A 74 -8.63 -6.67 20.88
N ILE A 75 -7.36 -6.76 20.48
CA ILE A 75 -6.25 -5.92 20.96
C ILE A 75 -6.50 -4.44 20.63
N ILE A 76 -6.93 -4.13 19.40
CA ILE A 76 -7.30 -2.77 19.00
C ILE A 76 -8.45 -2.24 19.87
N LYS A 77 -9.54 -3.01 20.04
CA LYS A 77 -10.62 -2.63 20.97
C LYS A 77 -10.12 -2.43 22.41
N GLY A 78 -9.19 -3.26 22.88
CA GLY A 78 -8.56 -3.13 24.19
C GLY A 78 -7.76 -1.84 24.36
N HIS A 79 -6.89 -1.50 23.41
CA HIS A 79 -6.13 -0.25 23.45
C HIS A 79 -7.01 0.99 23.31
N LEU A 80 -8.04 0.96 22.46
CA LEU A 80 -9.01 2.06 22.37
C LEU A 80 -9.78 2.23 23.69
N LEU A 81 -10.20 1.13 24.35
CA LEU A 81 -10.83 1.18 25.67
C LEU A 81 -9.89 1.74 26.75
N VAL A 82 -8.63 1.29 26.79
CA VAL A 82 -7.61 1.83 27.70
C VAL A 82 -7.35 3.31 27.44
N GLY A 83 -7.37 3.75 26.17
CA GLY A 83 -7.26 5.15 25.79
C GLY A 83 -8.44 5.99 26.30
N TRP A 84 -9.68 5.52 26.12
CA TRP A 84 -10.87 6.19 26.68
C TRP A 84 -10.86 6.23 28.21
N VAL A 85 -10.45 5.14 28.89
CA VAL A 85 -10.27 5.14 30.35
C VAL A 85 -9.17 6.13 30.77
N GLY A 86 -8.07 6.22 30.01
CA GLY A 86 -7.03 7.23 30.23
C GLY A 86 -7.55 8.65 30.15
N LEU A 87 -8.30 8.98 29.08
CA LEU A 87 -8.93 10.28 28.91
C LEU A 87 -9.93 10.60 30.04
N ILE A 88 -10.75 9.62 30.45
CA ILE A 88 -11.70 9.77 31.58
C ILE A 88 -10.93 10.02 32.89
N CYS A 89 -9.82 9.33 33.14
CA CYS A 89 -8.98 9.57 34.31
C CYS A 89 -8.31 10.95 34.31
N ILE A 90 -7.89 11.46 33.13
CA ILE A 90 -7.34 12.82 32.97
C ILE A 90 -8.42 13.87 33.23
N ILE A 91 -9.62 13.71 32.66
CA ILE A 91 -10.77 14.60 32.88
C ILE A 91 -11.20 14.57 34.35
N TYR A 92 -11.28 13.39 34.97
CA TYR A 92 -11.56 13.25 36.40
C TYR A 92 -10.50 13.97 37.25
N LYS A 93 -9.22 13.94 36.86
CA LYS A 93 -8.17 14.71 37.54
C LYS A 93 -8.31 16.21 37.34
N ALA A 94 -8.65 16.69 36.14
CA ALA A 94 -8.92 18.10 35.88
C ALA A 94 -10.10 18.64 36.72
N VAL A 95 -11.22 17.90 36.78
CA VAL A 95 -12.44 18.32 37.50
C VAL A 95 -12.28 18.31 39.03
N ASN A 96 -11.41 17.45 39.58
CA ASN A 96 -11.15 17.39 41.02
C ASN A 96 -9.95 18.25 41.48
N ILE A 97 -9.48 19.19 40.65
CA ILE A 97 -8.51 20.21 41.07
C ILE A 97 -9.29 21.47 41.43
N GLU A 98 -9.25 21.82 42.71
CA GLU A 98 -9.90 23.03 43.23
C GLU A 98 -9.25 24.27 42.60
N ILE A 99 -10.04 24.98 41.80
CA ILE A 99 -9.66 26.26 41.23
C ILE A 99 -9.81 27.31 42.35
N GLU A 100 -8.77 27.45 43.18
CA GLU A 100 -8.58 28.63 44.05
C GLU A 100 -8.27 29.88 43.20
N GLY A 101 -9.21 30.23 42.33
CA GLY A 101 -9.26 31.42 41.51
C GLY A 101 -10.60 32.12 41.73
N ALA A 102 -10.97 32.29 43.00
CA ALA A 102 -12.10 33.14 43.37
C ALA A 102 -11.79 34.57 42.91
N GLU A 103 -12.67 35.10 42.07
CA GLU A 103 -12.63 36.49 41.60
C GLU A 103 -12.58 37.41 42.83
N TYR A 104 -11.62 38.35 42.84
CA TYR A 104 -11.33 39.16 44.03
C TYR A 104 -12.39 40.26 44.18
N ASP A 105 -13.56 39.90 44.73
CA ASP A 105 -14.61 40.86 45.02
C ASP A 105 -14.51 41.42 46.45
N PRO A 106 -14.09 42.69 46.63
CA PRO A 106 -14.05 43.33 47.94
C PRO A 106 -15.44 43.55 48.55
N TYR A 107 -16.52 43.57 47.77
CA TYR A 107 -17.88 43.68 48.30
C TYR A 107 -18.30 42.37 49.00
N ALA A 108 -18.13 41.22 48.34
CA ALA A 108 -18.32 39.89 48.94
C ALA A 108 -17.44 39.67 50.18
N ILE A 109 -16.15 40.05 50.14
CA ILE A 109 -15.23 39.93 51.29
C ILE A 109 -15.74 40.73 52.51
N LEU A 110 -16.36 41.90 52.29
CA LEU A 110 -16.97 42.71 53.35
C LEU A 110 -18.43 42.36 53.67
N ASN A 111 -19.01 41.37 52.99
CA ASN A 111 -20.43 41.01 53.05
C ASN A 111 -21.34 42.23 52.84
N LEU A 112 -21.14 42.91 51.71
CA LEU A 112 -21.88 44.08 51.25
C LEU A 112 -22.40 43.87 49.83
N ASP A 113 -23.45 44.60 49.47
CA ASP A 113 -23.91 44.73 48.09
C ASP A 113 -23.04 45.75 47.32
N SER A 114 -22.98 45.64 45.99
CA SER A 114 -22.20 46.55 45.14
C SER A 114 -22.72 48.00 45.13
N SER A 115 -23.97 48.21 45.58
CA SER A 115 -24.55 49.55 45.79
C SER A 115 -24.15 50.21 47.13
N ALA A 116 -23.41 49.53 48.01
CA ALA A 116 -23.15 49.99 49.38
C ALA A 116 -22.42 51.33 49.47
N THR A 117 -22.88 52.19 50.38
CA THR A 117 -22.28 53.51 50.59
C THR A 117 -20.97 53.44 51.38
N LEU A 118 -20.10 54.45 51.23
CA LEU A 118 -18.85 54.58 52.00
C LEU A 118 -19.08 54.58 53.53
N ALA A 119 -20.26 54.97 54.00
CA ALA A 119 -20.62 54.90 55.42
C ALA A 119 -20.87 53.45 55.89
N GLU A 120 -21.50 52.63 55.04
CA GLU A 120 -21.78 51.22 55.30
C GLU A 120 -20.52 50.36 55.17
N ILE A 121 -19.68 50.63 54.18
CA ILE A 121 -18.34 50.05 54.02
C ILE A 121 -17.50 50.29 55.29
N LYS A 122 -17.46 51.54 55.78
CA LYS A 122 -16.77 51.91 57.04
C LYS A 122 -17.40 51.28 58.29
N LYS A 123 -18.71 50.98 58.27
CA LYS A 123 -19.43 50.33 59.38
C LYS A 123 -19.17 48.83 59.44
N GLN A 124 -19.24 48.12 58.31
CA GLN A 124 -18.99 46.68 58.23
C GLN A 124 -17.51 46.35 58.42
N TYR A 125 -16.58 47.13 57.85
CA TYR A 125 -15.15 46.98 58.12
C TYR A 125 -14.86 47.02 59.64
N ARG A 126 -15.38 48.04 60.35
CA ARG A 126 -15.23 48.13 61.83
C ARG A 126 -15.81 46.94 62.59
N LYS A 127 -16.89 46.32 62.08
CA LYS A 127 -17.47 45.10 62.67
C LYS A 127 -16.54 43.91 62.44
N LEU A 128 -16.25 43.59 61.18
CA LEU A 128 -15.45 42.43 60.78
C LEU A 128 -14.01 42.50 61.31
N SER A 129 -13.39 43.68 61.34
CA SER A 129 -12.05 43.87 61.95
C SER A 129 -12.03 43.71 63.47
N MET A 130 -13.14 43.92 64.18
CA MET A 130 -13.22 43.62 65.63
C MET A 130 -13.48 42.14 65.92
N GLU A 131 -14.08 41.43 64.96
CA GLU A 131 -14.47 40.01 65.01
C GLU A 131 -13.28 39.10 64.61
N HIS A 132 -12.56 39.45 63.54
CA HIS A 132 -11.39 38.72 63.03
C HIS A 132 -10.03 39.29 63.48
N HIS A 133 -9.98 40.12 64.53
CA HIS A 133 -8.70 40.69 64.99
C HIS A 133 -7.72 39.59 65.47
N PRO A 134 -6.44 39.60 65.05
CA PRO A 134 -5.48 38.56 65.44
C PRO A 134 -5.31 38.45 66.96
N ASP A 135 -5.19 39.58 67.66
CA ASP A 135 -5.08 39.64 69.13
C ASP A 135 -6.31 39.12 69.89
N ARG A 136 -7.41 38.83 69.19
CA ARG A 136 -8.65 38.24 69.74
C ARG A 136 -8.86 36.78 69.31
N GLY A 137 -7.87 36.18 68.64
CA GLY A 137 -7.94 34.81 68.12
C GLY A 137 -8.55 34.67 66.72
N GLY A 138 -8.69 35.77 65.98
CA GLY A 138 -9.15 35.75 64.59
C GLY A 138 -8.05 35.38 63.59
N ASP A 139 -8.44 34.80 62.45
CA ASP A 139 -7.51 34.43 61.38
C ASP A 139 -6.84 35.67 60.74
N SER A 140 -5.53 35.80 60.93
CA SER A 140 -4.72 36.90 60.38
C SER A 140 -4.86 37.04 58.85
N LYS A 141 -4.99 35.93 58.12
CA LYS A 141 -5.26 35.94 56.66
C LYS A 141 -6.59 36.63 56.32
N VAL A 142 -7.64 36.33 57.08
CA VAL A 142 -8.99 36.89 56.87
C VAL A 142 -8.99 38.38 57.23
N PHE A 143 -8.30 38.76 58.32
CA PHE A 143 -8.11 40.16 58.69
C PHE A 143 -7.39 40.97 57.60
N VAL A 144 -6.32 40.44 56.99
CA VAL A 144 -5.61 41.09 55.88
C VAL A 144 -6.47 41.18 54.63
N ALA A 145 -7.29 40.18 54.31
CA ALA A 145 -8.24 40.24 53.19
C ALA A 145 -9.31 41.33 53.41
N ILE A 146 -9.90 41.40 54.62
CA ILE A 146 -10.84 42.45 55.03
C ILE A 146 -10.21 43.85 54.92
N ALA A 147 -8.93 43.98 55.30
CA ALA A 147 -8.19 45.24 55.18
C ALA A 147 -7.92 45.64 53.72
N LYS A 148 -7.48 44.71 52.85
CA LYS A 148 -7.28 45.03 51.41
C LYS A 148 -8.62 45.34 50.72
N ALA A 149 -9.70 44.64 51.08
CA ALA A 149 -11.04 44.91 50.55
C ALA A 149 -11.57 46.28 50.96
N TYR A 150 -11.37 46.67 52.23
CA TYR A 150 -11.72 48.01 52.70
C TYR A 150 -10.90 49.11 52.03
N GLN A 151 -9.60 48.90 51.79
CA GLN A 151 -8.75 49.84 51.05
C GLN A 151 -9.25 50.04 49.62
N ALA A 152 -9.46 48.93 48.89
CA ALA A 152 -9.94 48.89 47.50
C ALA A 152 -11.28 49.63 47.24
N LEU A 153 -12.11 49.80 48.28
CA LEU A 153 -13.41 50.47 48.20
C LEU A 153 -13.47 51.83 48.92
N THR A 154 -12.39 52.25 49.57
CA THR A 154 -12.32 53.53 50.31
C THR A 154 -11.54 54.61 49.57
N ASP A 155 -10.57 54.24 48.74
CA ASP A 155 -9.78 55.16 47.92
C ASP A 155 -10.35 55.24 46.49
N GLU A 156 -10.63 56.46 46.01
CA GLU A 156 -11.39 56.72 44.78
C GLU A 156 -10.68 56.21 43.53
N ASP A 157 -9.35 56.30 43.46
CA ASP A 157 -8.58 55.77 42.34
C ASP A 157 -8.57 54.24 42.33
N THR A 158 -8.38 53.58 43.47
CA THR A 158 -8.46 52.10 43.54
C THR A 158 -9.87 51.56 43.29
N ARG A 159 -10.90 52.32 43.71
CA ARG A 159 -12.29 52.00 43.45
C ARG A 159 -12.62 52.12 41.97
N ARG A 160 -12.22 53.21 41.30
CA ARG A 160 -12.36 53.36 39.84
C ARG A 160 -11.62 52.25 39.10
N ASN A 161 -10.39 51.93 39.52
CA ASN A 161 -9.64 50.82 38.95
C ASN A 161 -10.37 49.47 39.08
N TYR A 162 -11.03 49.21 40.21
CA TYR A 162 -11.85 48.00 40.38
C TYR A 162 -13.12 48.04 39.51
N GLU A 163 -13.81 49.18 39.42
CA GLU A 163 -15.01 49.37 38.60
C GLU A 163 -14.73 49.35 37.08
N GLU A 164 -13.50 49.67 36.66
CA GLU A 164 -13.06 49.73 35.24
C GLU A 164 -12.29 48.48 34.78
N TYR A 165 -11.51 47.84 35.65
CA TYR A 165 -10.62 46.70 35.32
C TYR A 165 -10.86 45.43 36.15
N GLY A 166 -11.83 45.42 37.07
CA GLY A 166 -12.11 44.27 37.95
C GLY A 166 -11.05 44.01 39.02
N ASN A 167 -10.10 44.93 39.22
CA ASN A 167 -8.97 44.76 40.14
C ASN A 167 -8.50 46.13 40.67
N PRO A 168 -8.40 46.35 42.01
CA PRO A 168 -8.02 47.67 42.56
C PRO A 168 -6.61 48.12 42.18
N ASP A 169 -5.72 47.18 41.90
CA ASP A 169 -4.33 47.46 41.52
C ASP A 169 -4.19 47.92 40.04
N GLY A 170 -5.31 48.09 39.32
CA GLY A 170 -5.36 48.58 37.94
C GLY A 170 -5.31 47.49 36.86
N PRO A 171 -5.11 47.86 35.57
CA PRO A 171 -5.04 46.91 34.46
C PRO A 171 -3.93 45.88 34.68
N GLY A 172 -4.35 44.61 34.84
CA GLY A 172 -3.44 43.51 35.14
C GLY A 172 -2.39 43.30 34.05
N ALA A 173 -1.11 43.28 34.43
CA ALA A 173 -0.02 42.97 33.51
C ALA A 173 -0.18 41.56 32.93
N LEU A 174 -0.17 41.44 31.60
CA LEU A 174 -0.32 40.18 30.88
C LEU A 174 0.81 39.19 31.25
N ARG A 175 0.49 38.20 32.09
CA ARG A 175 1.40 37.11 32.44
C ARG A 175 1.29 35.99 31.42
N PHE A 176 2.39 35.67 30.75
CA PHE A 176 2.48 34.56 29.82
C PHE A 176 2.78 33.26 30.58
N GLY A 177 1.73 32.54 30.96
CA GLY A 177 1.86 31.20 31.55
C GLY A 177 2.09 30.11 30.50
N ILE A 178 2.91 29.11 30.81
CA ILE A 178 3.03 27.87 30.03
C ILE A 178 2.36 26.74 30.81
N ALA A 179 1.38 26.08 30.19
CA ALA A 179 0.63 24.95 30.76
C ALA A 179 1.44 23.63 30.88
N LEU A 180 2.76 23.72 31.07
CA LEU A 180 3.63 22.59 31.42
C LEU A 180 3.90 22.63 32.93
N PRO A 181 3.95 21.46 33.61
CA PRO A 181 4.04 21.44 35.06
C PRO A 181 5.46 21.77 35.54
N SER A 182 5.58 22.59 36.59
CA SER A 182 6.86 23.13 37.06
C SER A 182 7.90 22.07 37.46
N TRP A 183 7.46 20.88 37.92
CA TRP A 183 8.39 19.77 38.24
C TRP A 183 9.20 19.29 37.03
N LEU A 184 8.68 19.40 35.80
CA LEU A 184 9.35 18.94 34.58
C LEU A 184 10.57 19.80 34.22
N ILE A 185 10.51 21.11 34.53
CA ILE A 185 11.59 22.08 34.30
C ILE A 185 12.48 22.28 35.53
N SER A 186 12.10 21.71 36.68
CA SER A 186 12.82 21.86 37.96
C SER A 186 14.24 21.29 37.91
N LYS A 187 15.15 21.86 38.71
CA LYS A 187 16.59 21.54 38.69
C LYS A 187 16.91 20.06 38.98
N GLU A 188 16.02 19.35 39.69
CA GLU A 188 16.16 17.92 40.00
C GLU A 188 15.97 17.03 38.76
N TYR A 189 14.98 17.35 37.92
CA TYR A 189 14.59 16.52 36.77
C TYR A 189 15.10 17.05 35.43
N ALA A 190 15.44 18.34 35.32
CA ALA A 190 15.89 18.96 34.07
C ALA A 190 17.09 18.23 33.42
N ILE A 191 18.05 17.74 34.21
CA ILE A 191 19.20 16.97 33.71
C ILE A 191 18.76 15.61 33.13
N TRP A 192 17.82 14.93 33.79
CA TRP A 192 17.27 13.66 33.31
C TRP A 192 16.43 13.84 32.04
N VAL A 193 15.60 14.88 32.00
CA VAL A 193 14.79 15.24 30.83
C VAL A 193 15.70 15.56 29.64
N LEU A 194 16.71 16.43 29.82
CA LEU A 194 17.69 16.75 28.79
C LEU A 194 18.48 15.52 28.32
N GLY A 195 18.86 14.63 29.24
CA GLY A 195 19.53 13.37 28.93
C GLY A 195 18.67 12.43 28.08
N ILE A 196 17.36 12.35 28.36
CA ILE A 196 16.41 11.57 27.55
C ILE A 196 16.24 12.19 26.16
N TYR A 197 16.11 13.51 26.05
CA TYR A 197 16.06 14.20 24.75
C TYR A 197 17.34 13.99 23.93
N ALA A 198 18.52 14.11 24.55
CA ALA A 198 19.80 13.85 23.91
C ALA A 198 19.92 12.40 23.42
N LEU A 199 19.53 11.42 24.24
CA LEU A 199 19.50 10.00 23.84
C LEU A 199 18.51 9.74 22.69
N LEU A 200 17.35 10.39 22.71
CA LEU A 200 16.33 10.25 21.66
C LEU A 200 16.85 10.81 20.31
N PHE A 201 17.40 12.03 20.31
CA PHE A 201 17.81 12.70 19.07
C PHE A 201 19.21 12.31 18.57
N MET A 202 20.17 11.97 19.44
CA MET A 202 21.55 11.61 19.04
C MET A 202 21.77 10.11 18.87
N ILE A 203 20.94 9.26 19.48
CA ILE A 203 21.11 7.79 19.40
C ILE A 203 19.88 7.14 18.75
N VAL A 204 18.68 7.31 19.32
CA VAL A 204 17.50 6.56 18.85
C VAL A 204 17.11 6.96 17.43
N LEU A 205 17.02 8.26 17.13
CA LEU A 205 16.63 8.74 15.80
C LEU A 205 17.66 8.33 14.72
N PRO A 206 18.99 8.57 14.86
CA PRO A 206 19.98 8.10 13.90
C PRO A 206 20.02 6.57 13.72
N VAL A 207 19.88 5.79 14.81
CA VAL A 207 19.85 4.33 14.72
C VAL A 207 18.58 3.83 14.03
N VAL A 208 17.41 4.40 14.31
CA VAL A 208 16.13 4.03 13.67
C VAL A 208 16.11 4.44 12.20
N VAL A 209 16.44 5.69 11.88
CA VAL A 209 16.48 6.21 10.50
C VAL A 209 17.53 5.48 9.69
N GLY A 210 18.74 5.28 10.21
CA GLY A 210 19.79 4.51 9.56
C GLY A 210 19.40 3.05 9.34
N SER A 211 18.83 2.38 10.34
CA SER A 211 18.37 0.99 10.22
C SER A 211 17.22 0.84 9.22
N TRP A 212 16.34 1.83 9.11
CA TRP A 212 15.30 1.87 8.08
C TRP A 212 15.91 2.09 6.69
N TRP A 213 16.76 3.11 6.55
CA TRP A 213 17.42 3.47 5.29
C TRP A 213 18.24 2.30 4.71
N PHE A 214 19.19 1.74 5.47
CA PHE A 214 20.03 0.62 5.03
C PHE A 214 19.26 -0.69 4.76
N ARG A 215 18.01 -0.80 5.22
CA ARG A 215 17.10 -1.89 4.84
C ARG A 215 16.26 -1.56 3.61
N SER A 216 15.87 -0.30 3.43
CA SER A 216 15.05 0.19 2.31
C SER A 216 15.84 0.23 0.99
N ILE A 217 17.03 0.84 0.98
CA ILE A 217 17.84 1.07 -0.26
C ILE A 217 18.27 -0.19 -1.02
N LYS A 218 18.07 -1.38 -0.45
CA LYS A 218 18.41 -2.68 -1.07
C LYS A 218 17.33 -3.18 -2.04
N TYR A 219 16.14 -2.58 -2.02
CA TYR A 219 15.00 -2.96 -2.83
C TYR A 219 14.69 -1.90 -3.89
N SER A 220 14.14 -2.34 -5.02
CA SER A 220 13.48 -1.45 -5.99
C SER A 220 12.03 -1.17 -5.56
N ALA A 221 11.34 -0.32 -6.32
CA ALA A 221 9.98 0.14 -6.01
C ALA A 221 8.97 -1.00 -5.79
N ASP A 222 9.10 -2.11 -6.52
CA ASP A 222 8.22 -3.30 -6.38
C ASP A 222 8.64 -4.24 -5.22
N CYS A 223 9.46 -3.76 -4.28
CA CYS A 223 10.02 -4.50 -3.14
C CYS A 223 10.83 -5.76 -3.53
N VAL A 224 11.60 -5.67 -4.62
CA VAL A 224 12.53 -6.73 -5.10
C VAL A 224 13.98 -6.28 -4.97
N LEU A 225 14.86 -7.18 -4.51
CA LEU A 225 16.30 -6.95 -4.34
C LEU A 225 16.98 -6.42 -5.62
N LEU A 226 17.76 -5.35 -5.49
CA LEU A 226 18.49 -4.73 -6.61
C LEU A 226 19.48 -5.72 -7.28
N ASP A 227 20.10 -6.62 -6.53
CA ASP A 227 20.96 -7.69 -7.06
C ASP A 227 20.21 -8.60 -8.05
N THR A 228 18.93 -8.89 -7.77
CA THR A 228 18.07 -9.71 -8.63
C THR A 228 17.69 -8.94 -9.90
N ARG A 229 17.37 -7.65 -9.76
CA ARG A 229 17.12 -6.74 -10.89
C ARG A 229 18.35 -6.61 -11.80
N GLN A 230 19.55 -6.54 -11.23
CA GLN A 230 20.82 -6.53 -11.97
C GLN A 230 21.09 -7.87 -12.68
N MET A 231 20.82 -9.00 -12.02
CA MET A 231 20.89 -10.32 -12.65
C MET A 231 19.94 -10.41 -13.85
N TYR A 232 18.69 -9.94 -13.74
CA TYR A 232 17.74 -9.89 -14.85
C TYR A 232 18.25 -9.01 -15.99
N LYS A 233 18.75 -7.80 -15.68
CA LYS A 233 19.31 -6.87 -16.69
C LYS A 233 20.46 -7.53 -17.48
N TYR A 234 21.38 -8.21 -16.79
CA TYR A 234 22.46 -8.96 -17.42
C TYR A 234 21.97 -10.12 -18.29
N MET A 235 21.04 -10.95 -17.80
CA MET A 235 20.57 -12.14 -18.52
C MET A 235 19.71 -11.80 -19.75
N LEU A 236 18.86 -10.77 -19.66
CA LEU A 236 18.06 -10.25 -20.77
C LEU A 236 18.94 -9.64 -21.87
N HIS A 237 19.99 -8.90 -21.51
CA HIS A 237 20.96 -8.36 -22.47
C HIS A 237 21.84 -9.44 -23.11
N LYS A 238 22.30 -10.43 -22.32
CA LYS A 238 23.14 -11.54 -22.79
C LYS A 238 22.43 -12.41 -23.83
N THR A 239 21.14 -12.68 -23.62
CA THR A 239 20.31 -13.55 -24.46
C THR A 239 19.00 -12.83 -24.80
N PRO A 240 18.89 -12.16 -25.97
CA PRO A 240 17.74 -11.31 -26.29
C PRO A 240 16.47 -12.08 -26.67
N ASN A 241 16.58 -13.33 -27.16
CA ASN A 241 15.46 -14.25 -27.32
C ASN A 241 15.50 -15.33 -26.21
N LEU A 242 14.41 -15.45 -25.46
CA LEU A 242 14.29 -16.28 -24.26
C LEU A 242 13.02 -17.13 -24.30
N VAL A 243 13.22 -18.44 -24.43
CA VAL A 243 12.14 -19.44 -24.31
C VAL A 243 11.67 -19.58 -22.85
N PRO A 244 10.38 -19.89 -22.58
CA PRO A 244 9.83 -19.97 -21.21
C PRO A 244 10.62 -20.89 -20.26
N LYS A 245 11.14 -22.03 -20.74
CA LYS A 245 11.99 -22.93 -19.92
C LYS A 245 13.29 -22.27 -19.42
N ARG A 246 13.85 -21.32 -20.18
CA ARG A 246 15.02 -20.51 -19.79
C ARG A 246 14.60 -19.37 -18.87
N LEU A 247 13.45 -18.73 -19.08
CA LEU A 247 12.91 -17.73 -18.16
C LEU A 247 12.61 -18.33 -16.78
N LEU A 248 12.03 -19.54 -16.69
CA LEU A 248 11.90 -20.29 -15.42
C LEU A 248 13.25 -20.61 -14.77
N THR A 249 14.31 -20.81 -15.57
CA THR A 249 15.68 -20.98 -15.05
C THR A 249 16.22 -19.67 -14.47
N ILE A 250 16.02 -18.55 -15.18
CA ILE A 250 16.44 -17.20 -14.75
C ILE A 250 15.70 -16.80 -13.46
N LEU A 251 14.38 -16.99 -13.41
CA LEU A 251 13.53 -16.79 -12.25
C LEU A 251 13.97 -17.65 -11.06
N SER A 252 14.36 -18.91 -11.28
CA SER A 252 14.92 -19.76 -10.22
C SER A 252 16.30 -19.31 -9.71
N GLY A 253 16.99 -18.40 -10.40
CA GLY A 253 18.30 -17.86 -9.99
C GLY A 253 18.22 -16.71 -8.99
N SER A 254 17.04 -16.09 -8.84
CA SER A 254 16.83 -14.86 -8.06
C SER A 254 17.37 -14.94 -6.64
N TYR A 255 18.04 -13.86 -6.20
CA TYR A 255 18.62 -13.77 -4.86
C TYR A 255 17.56 -13.62 -3.76
N GLU A 256 16.31 -13.31 -4.11
CA GLU A 256 15.13 -13.49 -3.23
C GLU A 256 15.06 -14.91 -2.63
N PHE A 257 15.55 -15.93 -3.33
CA PHE A 257 15.55 -17.33 -2.89
C PHE A 257 16.88 -17.74 -2.22
N PHE A 258 17.81 -16.81 -2.01
CA PHE A 258 19.12 -17.07 -1.40
C PHE A 258 19.19 -16.46 -0.01
N LYS A 259 19.30 -17.32 1.01
CA LYS A 259 19.28 -16.95 2.43
C LYS A 259 20.30 -15.91 2.88
N VAL A 260 21.44 -15.80 2.18
CA VAL A 260 22.46 -14.79 2.46
C VAL A 260 21.99 -13.37 2.06
N CYS A 261 21.18 -13.26 1.00
CA CYS A 261 20.60 -12.00 0.55
C CYS A 261 19.24 -11.73 1.23
N ASN A 262 18.49 -12.78 1.58
CA ASN A 262 17.14 -12.69 2.14
C ASN A 262 16.94 -13.62 3.34
N SER A 263 16.80 -13.04 4.55
CA SER A 263 16.61 -13.77 5.80
C SER A 263 15.22 -14.42 5.98
N GLU A 264 14.27 -14.19 5.07
CA GLU A 264 12.98 -14.90 5.04
C GLU A 264 13.12 -16.39 4.64
N ILE A 265 14.25 -16.78 4.02
CA ILE A 265 14.48 -18.13 3.50
C ILE A 265 14.89 -19.11 4.59
N ILE A 266 14.06 -20.13 4.80
CA ILE A 266 14.30 -21.24 5.72
C ILE A 266 14.99 -22.40 4.97
N GLU A 267 16.19 -22.75 5.41
CA GLU A 267 16.91 -23.97 5.02
C GLU A 267 16.79 -25.01 6.13
N ARG A 268 16.57 -26.27 5.78
CA ARG A 268 16.30 -27.36 6.73
C ARG A 268 17.14 -28.59 6.37
N PRO A 269 17.68 -29.37 7.34
CA PRO A 269 18.37 -30.63 7.05
C PRO A 269 17.49 -31.71 6.38
N SER A 270 16.16 -31.53 6.36
CA SER A 270 15.24 -32.33 5.54
C SER A 270 15.43 -32.14 4.04
N ASP A 271 15.90 -30.96 3.62
CA ASP A 271 15.95 -30.55 2.22
C ASP A 271 16.97 -31.39 1.43
N ASP A 272 18.07 -31.78 2.08
CA ASP A 272 19.10 -32.69 1.55
C ASP A 272 18.56 -34.09 1.20
N VAL A 273 17.38 -34.46 1.71
CA VAL A 273 16.70 -35.75 1.44
C VAL A 273 15.46 -35.54 0.58
N GLU A 274 14.66 -34.53 0.85
CA GLU A 274 13.40 -34.28 0.13
C GLU A 274 13.65 -33.72 -1.29
N VAL A 275 14.62 -32.81 -1.46
CA VAL A 275 14.89 -32.15 -2.76
C VAL A 275 15.51 -33.12 -3.78
N PRO A 276 16.54 -33.94 -3.47
CA PRO A 276 17.06 -34.95 -4.41
C PRO A 276 16.05 -36.04 -4.80
N ASN A 277 15.04 -36.30 -3.96
CA ASN A 277 13.95 -37.21 -4.33
C ASN A 277 12.91 -36.54 -5.23
N LEU A 278 12.59 -35.26 -5.02
CA LEU A 278 11.78 -34.47 -5.94
C LEU A 278 12.44 -34.32 -7.33
N ILE A 279 13.76 -34.12 -7.36
CA ILE A 279 14.58 -34.02 -8.57
C ILE A 279 14.43 -35.26 -9.46
N LYS A 280 14.42 -36.47 -8.89
CA LYS A 280 14.23 -37.73 -9.63
C LYS A 280 12.86 -37.82 -10.34
N LEU A 281 11.84 -37.12 -9.84
CA LEU A 281 10.51 -37.00 -10.47
C LEU A 281 10.46 -35.93 -11.58
N LEU A 282 11.56 -35.17 -11.77
CA LEU A 282 11.65 -34.01 -12.65
C LEU A 282 12.77 -34.18 -13.70
N PRO A 283 12.61 -35.10 -14.68
CA PRO A 283 13.56 -35.23 -15.77
C PRO A 283 13.74 -33.90 -16.51
N ASN A 284 14.98 -33.62 -16.91
CA ASN A 284 15.43 -32.42 -17.63
C ASN A 284 15.41 -31.09 -16.83
N LEU A 285 15.56 -31.13 -15.50
CA LEU A 285 15.70 -29.92 -14.65
C LEU A 285 16.95 -29.06 -14.96
N GLY A 286 17.95 -29.64 -15.64
CA GLY A 286 19.12 -28.92 -16.14
C GLY A 286 20.21 -28.64 -15.10
N GLU A 287 20.38 -29.55 -14.14
CA GLU A 287 21.26 -29.41 -12.97
C GLU A 287 22.76 -29.37 -13.33
N THR A 288 23.13 -30.03 -14.42
CA THR A 288 24.50 -30.07 -14.96
C THR A 288 24.98 -28.73 -15.54
N LYS A 289 24.11 -27.71 -15.62
CA LYS A 289 24.44 -26.37 -16.14
C LYS A 289 25.26 -25.58 -15.12
N LYS A 290 26.58 -25.54 -15.31
CA LYS A 290 27.55 -24.82 -14.45
C LYS A 290 27.47 -23.27 -14.52
N GLU A 291 26.45 -22.69 -15.15
CA GLU A 291 26.29 -21.23 -15.25
C GLU A 291 25.82 -20.63 -13.92
N ARG A 292 26.56 -19.65 -13.38
CA ARG A 292 26.15 -18.92 -12.18
C ARG A 292 25.04 -17.91 -12.49
N PRO A 293 24.07 -17.69 -11.58
CA PRO A 293 23.90 -18.36 -10.29
C PRO A 293 23.11 -19.68 -10.35
N PHE A 294 22.68 -20.12 -11.54
CA PHE A 294 21.78 -21.26 -11.73
C PHE A 294 22.33 -22.63 -11.30
N CYS A 295 23.65 -22.73 -11.07
CA CYS A 295 24.32 -23.91 -10.53
C CYS A 295 24.33 -23.99 -9.00
N PHE A 296 23.90 -22.95 -8.26
CA PHE A 296 23.91 -22.97 -6.80
C PHE A 296 22.74 -23.80 -6.21
N PRO A 297 22.92 -24.47 -5.05
CA PRO A 297 21.90 -25.35 -4.46
C PRO A 297 20.54 -24.68 -4.23
N TYR A 298 20.52 -23.42 -3.77
CA TYR A 298 19.28 -22.67 -3.59
C TYR A 298 18.49 -22.53 -4.91
N SER A 299 19.20 -22.29 -6.02
CA SER A 299 18.58 -22.14 -7.33
C SER A 299 18.04 -23.47 -7.87
N VAL A 300 18.75 -24.57 -7.62
CA VAL A 300 18.26 -25.92 -7.97
C VAL A 300 17.04 -26.31 -7.13
N LYS A 301 17.05 -26.05 -5.81
CA LYS A 301 15.88 -26.21 -4.92
C LYS A 301 14.69 -25.38 -5.43
N ALA A 302 14.89 -24.09 -5.68
CA ALA A 302 13.84 -23.21 -6.19
C ALA A 302 13.27 -23.71 -7.52
N ARG A 303 14.13 -24.14 -8.46
CA ARG A 303 13.71 -24.69 -9.77
C ARG A 303 12.91 -25.99 -9.61
N ALA A 304 13.34 -26.91 -8.75
CA ALA A 304 12.62 -28.14 -8.47
C ALA A 304 11.21 -27.85 -7.93
N LEU A 305 11.08 -26.90 -6.99
CA LEU A 305 9.79 -26.51 -6.41
C LEU A 305 8.88 -25.79 -7.42
N ILE A 306 9.44 -24.93 -8.29
CA ILE A 306 8.70 -24.31 -9.40
C ILE A 306 8.14 -25.39 -10.35
N TYR A 307 8.97 -26.32 -10.82
CA TYR A 307 8.49 -27.39 -11.72
C TYR A 307 7.55 -28.38 -11.03
N ALA A 308 7.67 -28.58 -9.71
CA ALA A 308 6.72 -29.37 -8.93
C ALA A 308 5.34 -28.72 -8.88
N GLN A 309 5.28 -27.42 -8.59
CA GLN A 309 4.05 -26.62 -8.59
C GLN A 309 3.38 -26.60 -9.98
N LEU A 310 4.15 -26.29 -11.04
CA LEU A 310 3.63 -26.23 -12.43
C LEU A 310 3.21 -27.59 -13.00
N LYS A 311 3.65 -28.70 -12.39
CA LYS A 311 3.19 -30.07 -12.69
C LYS A 311 2.17 -30.61 -11.67
N ARG A 312 1.75 -29.80 -10.68
CA ARG A 312 0.83 -30.17 -9.59
C ARG A 312 1.28 -31.41 -8.77
N ILE A 313 2.59 -31.60 -8.61
CA ILE A 313 3.18 -32.72 -7.84
C ILE A 313 2.88 -32.52 -6.33
N PRO A 314 2.44 -33.57 -5.59
CA PRO A 314 2.14 -33.46 -4.17
C PRO A 314 3.42 -33.31 -3.32
N LEU A 315 3.70 -32.08 -2.87
CA LEU A 315 4.78 -31.78 -1.91
C LEU A 315 4.31 -31.91 -0.44
N PRO A 316 5.17 -32.37 0.49
CA PRO A 316 4.86 -32.48 1.92
C PRO A 316 4.43 -31.15 2.56
N PRO A 317 3.33 -31.11 3.35
CA PRO A 317 2.66 -29.86 3.72
C PRO A 317 3.41 -28.98 4.74
N LYS A 318 4.34 -29.55 5.52
CA LYS A 318 5.06 -28.86 6.60
C LYS A 318 6.50 -28.44 6.25
N THR A 319 7.05 -28.96 5.15
CA THR A 319 8.41 -28.69 4.65
C THR A 319 8.29 -28.02 3.28
N LEU A 320 8.63 -28.73 2.19
CA LEU A 320 8.75 -28.18 0.84
C LEU A 320 7.50 -27.47 0.31
N ARG A 321 6.29 -27.78 0.79
CA ARG A 321 5.09 -27.02 0.43
C ARG A 321 5.18 -25.56 0.89
N GLN A 322 5.68 -25.29 2.09
CA GLN A 322 5.78 -23.91 2.60
C GLN A 322 6.74 -23.09 1.74
N ASP A 323 7.88 -23.69 1.38
CA ASP A 323 8.90 -23.10 0.53
C ASP A 323 8.39 -22.88 -0.90
N ALA A 324 7.69 -23.86 -1.49
CA ALA A 324 7.04 -23.72 -2.80
C ALA A 324 5.95 -22.63 -2.81
N ASN A 325 5.18 -22.53 -1.73
CA ASN A 325 4.16 -21.50 -1.55
C ASN A 325 4.78 -20.09 -1.48
N TYR A 326 5.90 -19.95 -0.77
CA TYR A 326 6.69 -18.71 -0.70
C TYR A 326 7.26 -18.33 -2.07
N ILE A 327 7.89 -19.29 -2.75
CA ILE A 327 8.46 -19.11 -4.09
C ILE A 327 7.37 -18.68 -5.07
N ALA A 328 6.23 -19.37 -5.12
CA ALA A 328 5.13 -19.01 -6.02
C ALA A 328 4.60 -17.59 -5.78
N LYS A 329 4.55 -17.12 -4.52
CA LYS A 329 4.18 -15.74 -4.18
C LYS A 329 5.19 -14.72 -4.69
N LYS A 330 6.48 -14.87 -4.32
CA LYS A 330 7.56 -13.97 -4.76
C LYS A 330 7.78 -14.01 -6.28
N SER A 331 7.54 -15.15 -6.93
CA SER A 331 7.65 -15.31 -8.38
C SER A 331 6.75 -14.36 -9.17
N ILE A 332 5.56 -14.00 -8.67
CA ILE A 332 4.69 -13.01 -9.35
C ILE A 332 5.39 -11.65 -9.40
N LEU A 333 5.78 -11.10 -8.25
CA LEU A 333 6.50 -9.81 -8.16
C LEU A 333 7.78 -9.80 -9.01
N LEU A 334 8.52 -10.91 -8.98
CA LEU A 334 9.72 -11.11 -9.80
C LEU A 334 9.45 -11.11 -11.32
N ILE A 335 8.30 -11.62 -11.77
CA ILE A 335 7.90 -11.55 -13.18
C ILE A 335 7.54 -10.10 -13.55
N GLN A 336 6.87 -9.35 -12.67
CA GLN A 336 6.52 -7.93 -12.88
C GLN A 336 7.79 -7.06 -13.02
N GLU A 337 8.79 -7.23 -12.15
CA GLU A 337 10.09 -6.57 -12.30
C GLU A 337 10.86 -7.05 -13.55
N MET A 338 10.79 -8.33 -13.92
CA MET A 338 11.42 -8.82 -15.16
C MET A 338 10.80 -8.19 -16.43
N ILE A 339 9.49 -7.89 -16.42
CA ILE A 339 8.81 -7.11 -17.47
C ILE A 339 9.32 -5.65 -17.49
N LYS A 340 9.41 -4.99 -16.34
CA LYS A 340 9.94 -3.61 -16.24
C LYS A 340 11.41 -3.52 -16.70
N VAL A 341 12.26 -4.46 -16.32
CA VAL A 341 13.65 -4.55 -16.77
C VAL A 341 13.74 -4.78 -18.29
N HIS A 342 12.86 -5.60 -18.86
CA HIS A 342 12.78 -5.79 -20.31
C HIS A 342 12.43 -4.47 -21.02
N ALA A 343 11.37 -3.78 -20.59
CA ALA A 343 10.96 -2.50 -21.19
C ALA A 343 12.05 -1.42 -21.09
N HIS A 344 12.71 -1.32 -19.93
CA HIS A 344 13.86 -0.42 -19.74
C HIS A 344 15.05 -0.75 -20.65
N LEU A 345 15.34 -2.04 -20.89
CA LEU A 345 16.39 -2.46 -21.83
C LEU A 345 16.04 -2.13 -23.30
N VAL A 346 14.77 -2.25 -23.71
CA VAL A 346 14.35 -1.84 -25.06
C VAL A 346 14.47 -0.33 -25.22
N ASN A 347 14.05 0.47 -24.23
CA ASN A 347 14.21 1.92 -24.25
C ASN A 347 15.70 2.33 -24.36
N LEU A 348 16.59 1.73 -23.57
CA LEU A 348 18.03 1.97 -23.67
C LEU A 348 18.64 1.55 -25.04
N ALA A 349 18.09 0.54 -25.70
CA ALA A 349 18.50 0.16 -27.05
C ALA A 349 17.98 1.14 -28.12
N LEU A 350 16.76 1.66 -27.96
CA LEU A 350 16.20 2.72 -28.83
C LEU A 350 16.98 4.03 -28.71
N MET A 351 17.49 4.36 -27.52
CA MET A 351 18.42 5.46 -27.28
C MET A 351 19.86 5.19 -27.79
N GLY A 352 20.12 4.08 -28.50
CA GLY A 352 21.45 3.71 -29.00
C GLY A 352 22.47 3.31 -27.93
N ARG A 353 22.11 3.34 -26.63
CA ARG A 353 23.02 3.08 -25.49
C ARG A 353 23.37 1.59 -25.32
N ILE A 354 22.68 0.69 -26.03
CA ILE A 354 22.85 -0.77 -25.97
C ILE A 354 22.77 -1.37 -27.38
N SER A 355 23.76 -2.18 -27.76
CA SER A 355 23.84 -2.80 -29.10
C SER A 355 22.97 -4.06 -29.27
N ARG A 356 22.47 -4.67 -28.18
CA ARG A 356 21.60 -5.86 -28.21
C ARG A 356 20.23 -5.55 -27.60
N MET A 357 19.24 -5.34 -28.46
CA MET A 357 17.84 -5.15 -28.07
C MET A 357 17.18 -6.51 -27.72
N PRO A 358 16.47 -6.62 -26.58
CA PRO A 358 15.60 -7.77 -26.30
C PRO A 358 14.46 -7.92 -27.32
N THR A 359 14.00 -9.15 -27.59
CA THR A 359 12.91 -9.39 -28.56
C THR A 359 11.52 -9.30 -27.90
N LEU A 360 10.52 -8.81 -28.64
CA LEU A 360 9.11 -8.84 -28.22
C LEU A 360 8.61 -10.26 -27.84
N GLU A 361 9.18 -11.30 -28.47
CA GLU A 361 8.93 -12.71 -28.12
C GLU A 361 9.38 -13.05 -26.68
N SER A 362 10.49 -12.49 -26.20
CA SER A 362 10.93 -12.64 -24.81
C SER A 362 10.02 -11.92 -23.81
N LEU A 363 9.39 -10.82 -24.22
CA LEU A 363 8.41 -10.11 -23.40
C LEU A 363 7.12 -10.94 -23.25
N ASP A 364 6.60 -11.43 -24.37
CA ASP A 364 5.45 -12.36 -24.42
C ASP A 364 5.71 -13.59 -23.54
N ASN A 365 6.83 -14.27 -23.76
CA ASN A 365 7.24 -15.46 -23.00
C ASN A 365 7.47 -15.17 -21.50
N THR A 366 7.74 -13.91 -21.12
CA THR A 366 7.80 -13.47 -19.72
C THR A 366 6.40 -13.27 -19.15
N MET A 367 5.51 -12.56 -19.85
CA MET A 367 4.14 -12.32 -19.41
C MET A 367 3.34 -13.63 -19.24
N LYS A 368 3.54 -14.62 -20.12
CA LYS A 368 2.95 -15.96 -19.99
C LYS A 368 3.27 -16.65 -18.66
N LEU A 369 4.36 -16.30 -17.97
CA LEU A 369 4.71 -16.93 -16.69
C LEU A 369 3.72 -16.59 -15.57
N GLY A 370 3.13 -15.38 -15.54
CA GLY A 370 2.17 -14.97 -14.50
C GLY A 370 1.00 -15.96 -14.40
N PRO A 371 0.24 -16.17 -15.49
CA PRO A 371 -0.82 -17.17 -15.56
C PRO A 371 -0.35 -18.59 -15.23
N MET A 372 0.82 -19.01 -15.69
CA MET A 372 1.37 -20.35 -15.38
C MET A 372 1.54 -20.58 -13.87
N PHE A 373 2.04 -19.59 -13.13
CA PHE A 373 2.20 -19.67 -11.67
C PHE A 373 0.86 -19.63 -10.93
N ILE A 374 -0.05 -18.75 -11.33
CA ILE A 374 -1.35 -18.54 -10.66
C ILE A 374 -2.30 -19.73 -10.89
N GLN A 375 -2.30 -20.31 -12.09
CA GLN A 375 -3.10 -21.48 -12.46
C GLN A 375 -2.37 -22.81 -12.22
N ALA A 376 -1.10 -22.76 -11.76
CA ALA A 376 -0.22 -23.91 -11.53
C ALA A 376 -0.23 -24.92 -12.69
N MET A 377 0.15 -24.46 -13.87
CA MET A 377 0.23 -25.29 -15.09
C MET A 377 1.35 -24.84 -16.03
N MET A 378 1.92 -25.79 -16.77
CA MET A 378 2.86 -25.51 -17.86
C MET A 378 2.13 -25.00 -19.12
N GLU A 379 2.75 -24.11 -19.90
CA GLU A 379 2.29 -23.68 -21.23
C GLU A 379 1.94 -24.85 -22.18
N SER A 380 2.62 -25.99 -22.04
CA SER A 380 2.36 -27.21 -22.84
C SER A 380 1.14 -28.03 -22.36
N LYS A 381 0.22 -27.43 -21.60
CA LYS A 381 -1.03 -28.05 -21.13
C LYS A 381 -2.23 -27.27 -21.65
N HIS A 382 -3.31 -27.97 -21.98
CA HIS A 382 -4.51 -27.39 -22.57
C HIS A 382 -5.15 -26.34 -21.63
N PRO A 383 -5.64 -25.18 -22.13
CA PRO A 383 -6.13 -24.07 -21.30
C PRO A 383 -7.25 -24.44 -20.32
N LEU A 384 -8.07 -25.44 -20.67
CA LEU A 384 -9.15 -25.96 -19.81
C LEU A 384 -8.65 -26.56 -18.47
N MET A 385 -7.34 -26.82 -18.29
CA MET A 385 -6.76 -27.24 -17.00
C MET A 385 -6.88 -26.19 -15.87
N GLN A 386 -7.32 -24.97 -16.19
CA GLN A 386 -7.67 -23.91 -15.23
C GLN A 386 -9.01 -24.18 -14.49
N LEU A 387 -9.90 -24.96 -15.10
CA LEU A 387 -11.23 -25.23 -14.58
C LEU A 387 -11.18 -26.34 -13.49
N PRO A 388 -12.06 -26.28 -12.48
CA PRO A 388 -12.11 -27.29 -11.42
C PRO A 388 -12.54 -28.64 -11.99
N HIS A 389 -12.01 -29.73 -11.42
CA HIS A 389 -12.30 -31.13 -11.80
C HIS A 389 -11.82 -31.57 -13.19
N PHE A 390 -11.11 -30.74 -13.97
CA PHE A 390 -10.54 -31.16 -15.26
C PHE A 390 -9.26 -32.01 -15.08
N SER A 391 -9.24 -33.18 -15.71
CA SER A 391 -8.08 -34.07 -15.83
C SER A 391 -7.61 -34.16 -17.29
N ASP A 392 -6.40 -34.66 -17.51
CA ASP A 392 -5.88 -34.95 -18.87
C ASP A 392 -6.80 -35.93 -19.64
N GLU A 393 -7.51 -36.81 -18.95
CA GLU A 393 -8.44 -37.78 -19.55
C GLU A 393 -9.74 -37.12 -20.01
N ILE A 394 -10.32 -36.25 -19.18
CA ILE A 394 -11.51 -35.46 -19.53
C ILE A 394 -11.20 -34.58 -20.74
N ILE A 395 -10.02 -33.94 -20.77
CA ILE A 395 -9.58 -33.09 -21.89
C ILE A 395 -9.40 -33.90 -23.18
N ARG A 396 -8.79 -35.08 -23.13
CA ARG A 396 -8.77 -36.00 -24.30
C ARG A 396 -10.19 -36.31 -24.78
N SER A 397 -11.11 -36.61 -23.86
CA SER A 397 -12.52 -36.90 -24.20
C SER A 397 -13.27 -35.71 -24.82
N ILE A 398 -12.77 -34.48 -24.67
CA ILE A 398 -13.29 -33.27 -25.30
C ILE A 398 -12.66 -33.10 -26.68
N VAL A 399 -11.33 -33.11 -26.77
CA VAL A 399 -10.55 -32.87 -28.00
C VAL A 399 -10.76 -33.96 -29.06
N THR A 400 -11.06 -35.20 -28.67
CA THR A 400 -11.35 -36.30 -29.63
C THR A 400 -12.79 -36.26 -30.20
N LYS A 401 -13.70 -35.45 -29.63
CA LYS A 401 -15.04 -35.25 -30.21
C LYS A 401 -14.96 -34.24 -31.36
N LYS A 402 -15.89 -34.29 -32.32
CA LYS A 402 -15.95 -33.38 -33.50
C LYS A 402 -16.25 -31.89 -33.18
N ARG A 403 -15.94 -31.39 -31.98
CA ARG A 403 -16.23 -30.02 -31.51
C ARG A 403 -14.92 -29.30 -31.18
N ASN A 404 -14.65 -28.20 -31.87
CA ASN A 404 -13.39 -27.44 -31.77
C ASN A 404 -13.28 -26.57 -30.50
N VAL A 405 -13.54 -27.13 -29.32
CA VAL A 405 -13.41 -26.42 -28.02
C VAL A 405 -11.94 -26.37 -27.62
N ARG A 406 -11.30 -25.19 -27.70
CA ARG A 406 -9.87 -24.98 -27.44
C ARG A 406 -9.65 -24.22 -26.12
N ASN A 407 -10.43 -23.18 -25.87
CA ASN A 407 -10.30 -22.30 -24.70
C ASN A 407 -11.57 -22.32 -23.81
N CYS A 408 -11.56 -21.55 -22.71
CA CYS A 408 -12.69 -21.47 -21.77
C CYS A 408 -13.91 -20.70 -22.32
N ALA A 409 -13.70 -19.73 -23.22
CA ALA A 409 -14.76 -18.98 -23.88
C ALA A 409 -15.54 -19.85 -24.87
N ASP A 410 -14.85 -20.68 -25.67
CA ASP A 410 -15.47 -21.67 -26.56
C ASP A 410 -16.41 -22.61 -25.78
N LEU A 411 -16.00 -23.00 -24.56
CA LEU A 411 -16.79 -23.87 -23.67
C LEU A 411 -18.00 -23.13 -23.06
N ALA A 412 -17.86 -21.85 -22.71
CA ALA A 412 -18.96 -21.03 -22.22
C ALA A 412 -20.00 -20.77 -23.33
N ALA A 413 -19.54 -20.46 -24.55
CA ALA A 413 -20.38 -20.17 -25.72
C ALA A 413 -21.21 -21.36 -26.24
N LEU A 414 -20.89 -22.60 -25.84
CA LEU A 414 -21.76 -23.75 -26.13
C LEU A 414 -23.12 -23.61 -25.41
N PRO A 415 -24.26 -23.93 -26.05
CA PRO A 415 -25.56 -24.04 -25.37
C PRO A 415 -25.51 -24.99 -24.16
N ASP A 416 -26.27 -24.71 -23.10
CA ASP A 416 -26.17 -25.47 -21.83
C ASP A 416 -26.38 -26.98 -21.99
N VAL A 417 -27.32 -27.38 -22.84
CA VAL A 417 -27.57 -28.78 -23.19
C VAL A 417 -26.35 -29.40 -23.87
N GLU A 418 -25.68 -28.68 -24.75
CA GLU A 418 -24.46 -29.15 -25.42
C GLU A 418 -23.25 -29.17 -24.48
N ARG A 419 -23.11 -28.17 -23.60
CA ARG A 419 -22.06 -28.07 -22.58
C ARG A 419 -22.17 -29.22 -21.56
N ARG A 420 -23.38 -29.51 -21.08
CA ARG A 420 -23.65 -30.67 -20.21
C ARG A 420 -23.47 -32.00 -20.95
N ASN A 421 -23.88 -32.10 -22.21
CA ASN A 421 -23.63 -33.30 -23.03
C ASN A 421 -22.13 -33.54 -23.31
N LEU A 422 -21.31 -32.49 -23.38
CA LEU A 422 -19.87 -32.58 -23.51
C LEU A 422 -19.21 -33.08 -22.21
N LEU A 423 -19.66 -32.56 -21.07
CA LEU A 423 -19.13 -32.78 -19.72
C LEU A 423 -19.83 -33.89 -18.92
N LYS A 424 -20.43 -34.89 -19.57
CA LYS A 424 -21.14 -36.03 -18.92
C LYS A 424 -20.32 -36.82 -17.88
N ALA A 425 -18.99 -36.72 -17.92
CA ALA A 425 -18.10 -37.35 -16.95
C ALA A 425 -18.08 -36.64 -15.57
N LEU A 426 -18.64 -35.44 -15.47
CA LEU A 426 -18.76 -34.68 -14.22
C LEU A 426 -20.13 -34.89 -13.57
N SER A 427 -20.14 -35.08 -12.24
CA SER A 427 -21.38 -35.03 -11.45
C SER A 427 -21.97 -33.61 -11.41
N ASP A 428 -23.25 -33.48 -11.07
CA ASP A 428 -23.95 -32.19 -11.01
C ASP A 428 -23.25 -31.14 -10.15
N ARG A 429 -22.68 -31.54 -9.01
CA ARG A 429 -21.90 -30.63 -8.14
C ARG A 429 -20.62 -30.15 -8.80
N GLN A 430 -19.91 -31.04 -9.52
CA GLN A 430 -18.69 -30.68 -10.25
C GLN A 430 -19.00 -29.83 -11.48
N TYR A 431 -20.14 -30.05 -12.14
CA TYR A 431 -20.64 -29.21 -13.22
C TYR A 431 -21.03 -27.81 -12.69
N GLN A 432 -21.71 -27.71 -11.55
CA GLN A 432 -22.00 -26.44 -10.87
C GLN A 432 -20.72 -25.69 -10.47
N ASP A 433 -19.69 -26.38 -9.95
CA ASP A 433 -18.37 -25.80 -9.68
C ASP A 433 -17.77 -25.18 -10.96
N VAL A 434 -17.78 -25.90 -12.09
CA VAL A 434 -17.29 -25.40 -13.39
C VAL A 434 -18.10 -24.19 -13.87
N LEU A 435 -19.44 -24.21 -13.79
CA LEU A 435 -20.27 -23.05 -14.15
C LEU A 435 -19.99 -21.85 -13.24
N SER A 436 -19.80 -22.05 -11.93
CA SER A 436 -19.47 -20.97 -11.01
C SER A 436 -18.12 -20.31 -11.34
N VAL A 437 -17.14 -21.07 -11.83
CA VAL A 437 -15.85 -20.53 -12.28
C VAL A 437 -15.98 -19.83 -13.63
N LEU A 438 -16.69 -20.39 -14.60
CA LEU A 438 -16.95 -19.73 -15.89
C LEU A 438 -17.71 -18.41 -15.73
N GLY A 439 -18.72 -18.34 -14.85
CA GLY A 439 -19.45 -17.10 -14.58
C GLY A 439 -18.66 -16.03 -13.80
N ASN A 440 -17.59 -16.43 -13.11
CA ASN A 440 -16.66 -15.48 -12.49
C ASN A 440 -15.52 -15.06 -13.44
N MET A 441 -15.17 -15.88 -14.45
CA MET A 441 -14.13 -15.54 -15.44
C MET A 441 -14.49 -14.26 -16.23
N PRO A 442 -13.49 -13.47 -16.67
CA PRO A 442 -13.72 -12.19 -17.34
C PRO A 442 -13.89 -12.38 -18.86
N ASN A 443 -14.86 -11.67 -19.43
CA ASN A 443 -14.92 -11.36 -20.85
C ASN A 443 -14.74 -9.85 -21.01
N ILE A 444 -13.70 -9.42 -21.72
CA ILE A 444 -13.37 -8.00 -21.89
C ILE A 444 -13.62 -7.57 -23.33
N ASP A 445 -14.28 -6.43 -23.52
CA ASP A 445 -14.18 -5.65 -24.75
C ASP A 445 -13.12 -4.55 -24.58
N MET A 446 -12.37 -4.29 -25.66
CA MET A 446 -11.24 -3.36 -25.69
C MET A 446 -11.43 -2.37 -26.84
N ASN A 447 -11.92 -1.18 -26.51
CA ASN A 447 -11.88 -0.06 -27.44
C ASN A 447 -10.54 0.68 -27.36
N VAL A 448 -10.05 1.17 -28.50
CA VAL A 448 -8.72 1.79 -28.63
C VAL A 448 -8.80 2.91 -29.66
N GLN A 449 -8.31 4.09 -29.28
CA GLN A 449 -8.19 5.27 -30.14
C GLN A 449 -6.80 5.89 -29.94
N PHE A 450 -6.21 6.45 -30.99
CA PHE A 450 -4.98 7.24 -30.91
C PHE A 450 -5.37 8.70 -31.13
N VAL A 451 -4.99 9.58 -30.21
CA VAL A 451 -5.40 10.99 -30.16
C VAL A 451 -4.19 11.84 -29.80
N VAL A 452 -4.08 13.03 -30.39
CA VAL A 452 -3.18 14.08 -29.89
C VAL A 452 -4.03 14.97 -28.97
N ARG A 453 -3.64 15.11 -27.70
CA ARG A 453 -4.37 15.94 -26.72
C ARG A 453 -3.93 17.41 -26.73
N ASP A 454 -2.70 17.62 -27.18
CA ASP A 454 -1.89 18.82 -26.94
C ASP A 454 -1.78 19.69 -28.22
N ASP A 455 -2.71 19.50 -29.17
CA ASP A 455 -2.78 20.08 -30.52
C ASP A 455 -4.27 20.34 -30.86
N ASP A 456 -4.57 21.36 -31.67
CA ASP A 456 -5.96 21.77 -31.98
C ASP A 456 -6.66 20.71 -32.85
N ASP A 457 -5.94 20.17 -33.83
CA ASP A 457 -6.37 19.08 -34.71
C ASP A 457 -6.18 17.70 -34.02
N LYS A 458 -7.01 17.40 -33.02
CA LYS A 458 -6.89 16.22 -32.15
C LYS A 458 -6.83 14.84 -32.86
N ASP A 459 -7.34 14.76 -34.09
CA ASP A 459 -7.31 13.57 -34.96
C ASP A 459 -6.06 13.52 -35.89
N THR A 460 -5.33 14.63 -36.07
CA THR A 460 -4.15 14.71 -36.95
C THR A 460 -2.88 14.37 -36.18
N ILE A 461 -2.25 13.23 -36.49
CA ILE A 461 -0.97 12.85 -35.90
C ILE A 461 0.18 13.38 -36.77
N THR A 462 0.89 14.39 -36.28
CA THR A 462 2.10 14.95 -36.90
C THR A 462 3.37 14.16 -36.56
N ALA A 463 4.42 14.31 -37.37
CA ALA A 463 5.69 13.60 -37.19
C ALA A 463 6.42 14.05 -35.90
N GLY A 464 6.85 13.09 -35.08
CA GLY A 464 7.52 13.34 -33.80
C GLY A 464 6.63 13.74 -32.61
N ALA A 465 5.37 14.11 -32.83
CA ALA A 465 4.42 14.52 -31.78
C ALA A 465 4.09 13.42 -30.77
N LEU A 466 3.60 13.80 -29.58
CA LEU A 466 3.32 12.88 -28.48
C LEU A 466 1.91 12.26 -28.59
N VAL A 467 1.81 11.09 -29.23
CA VAL A 467 0.54 10.38 -29.41
C VAL A 467 0.07 9.79 -28.08
N THR A 468 -1.19 10.03 -27.73
CA THR A 468 -1.86 9.39 -26.60
C THR A 468 -2.75 8.27 -27.12
N CYS A 469 -2.38 7.02 -26.84
CA CYS A 469 -3.26 5.87 -27.06
C CYS A 469 -4.24 5.75 -25.88
N VAL A 470 -5.51 6.03 -26.13
CA VAL A 470 -6.61 5.86 -25.18
C VAL A 470 -7.20 4.46 -25.33
N VAL A 471 -7.21 3.68 -24.25
CA VAL A 471 -7.73 2.31 -24.20
C VAL A 471 -8.89 2.26 -23.20
N LYS A 472 -10.09 1.92 -23.67
CA LYS A 472 -11.31 1.74 -22.86
C LYS A 472 -11.60 0.25 -22.74
N LEU A 473 -11.54 -0.27 -21.52
CA LEU A 473 -11.80 -1.67 -21.20
C LEU A 473 -13.15 -1.83 -20.50
N CYS A 474 -14.01 -2.70 -21.02
CA CYS A 474 -15.30 -3.04 -20.42
C CYS A 474 -15.32 -4.53 -20.03
N ARG A 475 -15.54 -4.84 -18.75
CA ARG A 475 -15.43 -6.18 -18.14
C ARG A 475 -16.80 -6.77 -17.83
N THR A 476 -17.18 -7.76 -18.63
CA THR A 476 -18.38 -8.61 -18.44
C THR A 476 -18.01 -9.97 -17.84
N PRO A 477 -18.94 -10.74 -17.26
CA PRO A 477 -18.71 -12.16 -16.98
C PRO A 477 -18.63 -12.97 -18.27
N LEU A 478 -17.87 -14.07 -18.28
CA LEU A 478 -17.76 -14.97 -19.43
C LEU A 478 -18.98 -15.89 -19.60
N LEU A 479 -19.82 -16.02 -18.56
CA LEU A 479 -21.10 -16.72 -18.61
C LEU A 479 -22.11 -16.07 -17.65
N ASP A 480 -23.26 -15.63 -18.18
CA ASP A 480 -24.39 -15.19 -17.35
C ASP A 480 -25.06 -16.38 -16.67
N VAL A 481 -24.56 -16.75 -15.49
CA VAL A 481 -25.17 -17.80 -14.65
C VAL A 481 -26.48 -17.26 -14.07
N PRO A 482 -27.65 -17.84 -14.40
CA PRO A 482 -28.90 -17.45 -13.77
C PRO A 482 -28.85 -17.77 -12.28
N THR A 483 -29.00 -16.76 -11.44
CA THR A 483 -29.11 -16.93 -9.99
C THR A 483 -30.47 -17.50 -9.62
N ASN A 484 -30.56 -18.22 -8.50
CA ASN A 484 -31.81 -18.83 -8.01
C ASN A 484 -32.90 -17.80 -7.60
N HIS A 485 -32.64 -16.50 -7.73
CA HIS A 485 -33.66 -15.46 -7.77
C HIS A 485 -33.82 -15.02 -9.22
N GLY A 486 -34.90 -15.46 -9.87
CA GLY A 486 -35.11 -15.39 -11.32
C GLY A 486 -35.26 -13.99 -11.91
N LYS A 487 -34.20 -13.18 -11.91
CA LYS A 487 -34.09 -11.91 -12.63
C LYS A 487 -32.86 -11.94 -13.54
N ARG A 488 -33.08 -11.82 -14.86
CA ARG A 488 -32.01 -11.59 -15.84
C ARG A 488 -31.31 -10.27 -15.54
N ALA A 489 -29.98 -10.28 -15.41
CA ALA A 489 -29.18 -9.09 -15.13
C ALA A 489 -28.63 -8.45 -16.43
N THR A 490 -29.51 -8.17 -17.39
CA THR A 490 -29.14 -7.45 -18.63
C THR A 490 -28.95 -5.95 -18.33
N LEU A 491 -27.70 -5.50 -18.35
CA LEU A 491 -27.28 -4.16 -17.88
C LEU A 491 -27.96 -2.97 -18.59
N GLN A 492 -28.52 -3.18 -19.78
CA GLN A 492 -29.18 -2.15 -20.57
C GLN A 492 -30.54 -1.69 -20.02
N GLN A 493 -31.21 -2.49 -19.17
CA GLN A 493 -32.60 -2.22 -18.79
C GLN A 493 -32.77 -1.14 -17.70
N TRP A 494 -31.68 -0.73 -17.03
CA TRP A 494 -31.71 0.32 -16.00
C TRP A 494 -31.95 1.73 -16.57
N LYS A 495 -31.55 2.03 -17.81
CA LYS A 495 -31.77 3.36 -18.43
C LYS A 495 -33.19 3.62 -18.95
N SER A 496 -34.11 2.64 -18.83
CA SER A 496 -35.48 2.73 -19.37
C SER A 496 -36.57 2.63 -18.31
N ALA A 497 -36.24 2.14 -17.10
CA ALA A 497 -37.23 1.89 -16.06
C ALA A 497 -37.63 3.14 -15.26
N GLU A 498 -36.69 4.07 -15.03
CA GLU A 498 -36.92 5.24 -14.18
C GLU A 498 -37.79 6.33 -14.83
N LEU A 499 -38.03 6.24 -16.15
CA LEU A 499 -38.88 7.17 -16.90
C LEU A 499 -40.32 6.65 -17.13
N SER A 500 -40.67 5.47 -16.61
CA SER A 500 -41.97 4.82 -16.88
C SER A 500 -42.77 4.39 -15.64
N SER A 501 -42.21 4.54 -14.43
CA SER A 501 -42.90 4.21 -13.16
C SER A 501 -43.60 5.39 -12.48
N ALA A 502 -43.80 6.50 -13.20
CA ALA A 502 -44.40 7.74 -12.69
C ALA A 502 -45.61 8.21 -13.51
N VAL A 503 -46.65 7.38 -13.62
CA VAL A 503 -48.05 7.71 -13.95
C VAL A 503 -48.92 6.45 -13.79
N SER A 504 -50.25 6.59 -13.69
CA SER A 504 -51.24 5.55 -13.28
C SER A 504 -51.04 5.08 -11.83
N VAL A 505 -51.72 5.61 -10.81
CA VAL A 505 -53.17 5.84 -10.54
C VAL A 505 -53.90 4.55 -10.18
N ALA A 506 -54.63 4.61 -9.07
CA ALA A 506 -55.29 3.49 -8.41
C ALA A 506 -56.68 3.17 -8.96
N THR A 507 -57.15 1.95 -8.69
CA THR A 507 -58.53 1.66 -8.25
C THR A 507 -58.57 0.35 -7.45
N ASP A 508 -59.47 0.28 -6.47
CA ASP A 508 -59.61 -0.88 -5.57
C ASP A 508 -60.50 -2.00 -6.13
N SER A 509 -60.19 -3.25 -5.75
CA SER A 509 -61.08 -4.43 -5.62
C SER A 509 -60.20 -5.69 -5.41
N GLU A 510 -60.66 -6.89 -5.00
CA GLU A 510 -62.00 -7.48 -4.89
C GLU A 510 -62.20 -8.22 -3.54
N GLY A 511 -63.44 -8.67 -3.27
CA GLY A 511 -63.78 -9.49 -2.11
C GLY A 511 -63.98 -10.97 -2.44
N ALA A 512 -63.14 -11.82 -1.83
CA ALA A 512 -63.37 -13.23 -1.46
C ALA A 512 -64.13 -14.21 -2.40
N SER A 513 -63.43 -15.26 -2.83
CA SER A 513 -63.76 -16.63 -2.34
C SER A 513 -62.63 -17.64 -2.56
N ASN A 514 -62.51 -18.60 -1.63
CA ASN A 514 -61.62 -19.77 -1.64
C ASN A 514 -62.43 -21.02 -2.06
N PRO A 515 -61.87 -22.21 -2.39
CA PRO A 515 -60.77 -22.90 -1.67
C PRO A 515 -59.79 -23.68 -2.61
N GLU A 516 -58.89 -24.62 -2.23
CA GLU A 516 -58.58 -25.36 -0.99
C GLU A 516 -57.05 -25.57 -0.80
N LYS A 517 -56.62 -25.97 0.41
CA LYS A 517 -55.44 -26.83 0.76
C LYS A 517 -54.01 -26.34 0.38
N ASP A 518 -52.96 -26.54 1.17
CA ASP A 518 -52.78 -27.21 2.48
C ASP A 518 -51.77 -26.46 3.39
N SER A 519 -51.62 -26.90 4.64
CA SER A 519 -51.10 -26.08 5.76
C SER A 519 -49.57 -26.06 6.00
N ASN A 520 -49.08 -24.94 6.55
CA ASN A 520 -47.80 -24.83 7.27
C ASN A 520 -47.74 -25.75 8.51
N GLY A 521 -46.53 -26.14 8.93
CA GLY A 521 -46.28 -26.81 10.23
C GLY A 521 -44.81 -26.76 10.64
N TYR A 522 -44.53 -26.38 11.89
CA TYR A 522 -43.17 -26.16 12.44
C TYR A 522 -42.90 -27.08 13.65
N SER A 523 -41.64 -27.10 14.10
CA SER A 523 -41.18 -27.48 15.45
C SER A 523 -40.84 -28.94 15.81
N SER A 524 -39.57 -29.13 16.22
CA SER A 524 -39.06 -29.82 17.43
C SER A 524 -39.84 -30.94 18.15
N VAL A 525 -39.13 -32.01 18.58
CA VAL A 525 -38.85 -32.38 20.00
C VAL A 525 -38.06 -33.71 20.10
N GLN A 526 -37.57 -34.03 21.30
CA GLN A 526 -36.63 -35.09 21.69
C GLN A 526 -37.24 -36.50 21.89
N ASP A 527 -36.34 -37.47 22.07
CA ASP A 527 -36.43 -38.69 22.91
C ASP A 527 -37.79 -39.10 23.51
N ASN A 528 -38.30 -40.29 23.15
CA ASN A 528 -38.10 -41.53 23.92
C ASN A 528 -38.70 -42.74 23.16
N GLY A 529 -38.43 -43.98 23.59
CA GLY A 529 -38.78 -45.20 22.84
C GLY A 529 -39.53 -46.27 23.63
N SER A 530 -39.90 -47.37 22.95
CA SER A 530 -40.35 -48.63 23.57
C SER A 530 -40.08 -49.85 22.66
N LEU A 531 -40.28 -51.03 23.25
CA LEU A 531 -39.97 -52.41 22.78
C LEU A 531 -40.87 -52.86 21.60
N VAL A 532 -40.65 -53.98 20.88
CA VAL A 532 -40.53 -55.39 21.33
C VAL A 532 -39.77 -56.29 20.33
N ASP A 533 -38.97 -57.22 20.89
CA ASP A 533 -38.39 -58.50 20.42
C ASP A 533 -37.92 -58.77 18.96
N GLY A 534 -36.83 -59.52 18.73
CA GLY A 534 -35.94 -60.17 19.72
C GLY A 534 -34.90 -61.14 19.11
N LYS A 535 -34.25 -61.94 20.00
CA LYS A 535 -33.19 -62.95 19.76
C LYS A 535 -31.81 -62.39 19.34
N GLU A 536 -30.81 -62.41 20.24
CA GLU A 536 -29.79 -63.47 20.45
C GLU A 536 -28.62 -63.41 19.43
N ALA A 537 -27.33 -63.43 19.81
CA ALA A 537 -26.70 -63.59 21.14
C ALA A 537 -25.28 -62.94 21.20
N THR A 538 -24.74 -62.80 22.44
CA THR A 538 -23.29 -62.83 22.86
C THR A 538 -22.20 -62.13 22.01
N ALA A 539 -21.23 -61.37 22.55
CA ALA A 539 -20.80 -61.10 23.94
C ALA A 539 -20.08 -59.71 24.08
N LYS A 540 -19.46 -59.43 25.24
CA LYS A 540 -19.08 -58.07 25.70
C LYS A 540 -17.56 -57.77 25.76
N ARG A 541 -17.22 -56.52 25.37
CA ARG A 541 -16.22 -55.57 25.97
C ARG A 541 -14.71 -55.96 26.13
N LYS A 542 -13.88 -55.16 25.44
CA LYS A 542 -12.72 -54.31 25.90
C LYS A 542 -11.76 -54.76 27.04
N VAL A 543 -10.49 -54.30 26.90
CA VAL A 543 -9.52 -53.74 27.90
C VAL A 543 -8.15 -54.47 28.02
N TRP A 544 -7.06 -53.68 28.13
CA TRP A 544 -5.67 -54.02 28.53
C TRP A 544 -4.83 -54.96 27.62
N GLU A 545 -3.48 -54.97 27.69
CA GLU A 545 -2.51 -53.85 27.83
C GLU A 545 -1.12 -54.23 27.23
N LYS A 546 -0.12 -53.35 27.38
CA LYS A 546 1.25 -53.41 26.82
C LYS A 546 2.03 -54.70 27.15
N VAL A 547 2.95 -55.14 26.27
CA VAL A 547 4.28 -55.62 26.72
C VAL A 547 5.39 -55.48 25.65
N LYS A 548 6.66 -55.55 26.11
CA LYS A 548 7.91 -55.17 25.43
C LYS A 548 8.69 -56.38 24.90
N LYS A 549 9.54 -56.18 23.86
CA LYS A 549 10.97 -56.63 23.70
C LYS A 549 11.34 -56.66 22.19
N LYS A 550 12.58 -56.64 21.69
CA LYS A 550 13.95 -56.14 22.04
C LYS A 550 14.96 -57.05 21.29
N LYS A 551 15.89 -56.46 20.51
CA LYS A 551 17.16 -57.09 20.01
C LYS A 551 16.95 -58.20 18.92
N LYS A 552 17.95 -58.66 18.14
CA LYS A 552 19.44 -58.50 18.19
C LYS A 552 20.13 -58.71 16.80
N LYS A 553 21.39 -58.26 16.70
CA LYS A 553 22.44 -58.46 15.66
C LYS A 553 22.47 -59.80 14.89
N TYR A 554 23.03 -59.78 13.66
CA TYR A 554 24.22 -60.59 13.31
C TYR A 554 25.11 -59.99 12.18
N VAL A 555 26.20 -60.69 11.80
CA VAL A 555 27.36 -60.29 10.93
C VAL A 555 28.00 -61.59 10.31
N PRO A 556 29.22 -61.72 9.69
CA PRO A 556 30.40 -60.84 9.58
C PRO A 556 31.20 -60.79 8.22
N LYS A 557 32.22 -59.91 8.17
CA LYS A 557 33.60 -60.02 7.59
C LYS A 557 33.90 -60.82 6.31
N CYS A 558 34.71 -60.20 5.42
CA CYS A 558 36.16 -60.49 5.20
C CYS A 558 36.83 -59.24 4.57
N ALA A 559 37.97 -58.70 5.08
CA ALA A 559 39.39 -59.07 4.89
C ALA A 559 40.00 -58.47 3.59
N SER A 560 41.25 -57.95 3.51
CA SER A 560 42.39 -57.98 4.46
C SER A 560 43.39 -56.79 4.33
N ASN A 561 44.20 -56.55 5.38
CA ASN A 561 45.64 -56.13 5.48
C ASN A 561 46.34 -55.29 4.36
N ASN A 562 47.36 -54.43 4.60
CA ASN A 562 48.40 -54.29 5.65
C ASN A 562 48.82 -52.79 5.86
N LYS A 563 49.18 -52.30 7.07
CA LYS A 563 50.55 -52.04 7.62
C LYS A 563 51.50 -51.19 6.71
N ARG A 564 52.26 -50.18 7.17
CA ARG A 564 52.89 -49.88 8.50
C ARG A 564 53.17 -48.35 8.72
N LYS A 565 53.68 -47.98 9.92
CA LYS A 565 54.16 -46.62 10.41
C LYS A 565 55.72 -46.54 10.36
N PRO A 566 56.50 -45.45 10.71
CA PRO A 566 56.24 -44.42 11.77
C PRO A 566 56.89 -42.97 11.74
N ALA A 567 56.25 -42.05 12.50
CA ALA A 567 56.76 -41.06 13.51
C ALA A 567 57.91 -40.02 13.25
N ILE A 568 58.11 -39.12 14.26
CA ILE A 568 59.10 -38.00 14.42
C ILE A 568 58.63 -36.64 13.80
N LYS A 569 58.75 -35.42 14.38
CA LYS A 569 59.28 -34.88 15.68
C LYS A 569 58.39 -33.72 16.28
N LYS A 570 58.99 -32.64 16.85
CA LYS A 570 58.48 -31.37 17.47
C LYS A 570 59.62 -30.28 17.38
N PRO A 571 59.50 -28.96 17.72
CA PRO A 571 58.53 -28.25 18.61
C PRO A 571 58.03 -26.82 18.16
N LEU A 572 57.52 -26.04 19.14
CA LEU A 572 57.00 -24.62 19.15
C LEU A 572 58.13 -23.54 19.25
N PRO A 573 57.94 -22.17 19.27
CA PRO A 573 56.81 -21.38 19.89
C PRO A 573 56.40 -19.94 19.39
N LYS A 574 55.29 -19.42 19.96
CA LYS A 574 54.95 -18.04 20.46
C LYS A 574 55.09 -16.71 19.63
N THR A 575 53.93 -16.07 19.40
CA THR A 575 53.50 -14.65 19.71
C THR A 575 54.47 -13.45 19.80
N VAL A 576 54.08 -12.28 19.25
CA VAL A 576 53.77 -10.97 19.92
C VAL A 576 53.44 -9.86 18.85
N GLU A 577 52.87 -8.71 19.27
CA GLU A 577 52.56 -7.48 18.46
C GLU A 577 53.84 -6.56 18.31
N PRO A 578 53.88 -5.19 18.15
CA PRO A 578 52.86 -4.12 18.18
C PRO A 578 53.05 -2.86 17.24
N ALA A 579 52.21 -1.84 17.51
CA ALA A 579 52.49 -0.38 17.48
C ALA A 579 52.32 0.47 16.19
N LYS A 580 51.97 1.76 16.44
CA LYS A 580 51.93 2.90 15.51
C LYS A 580 53.24 3.70 15.59
N ILE A 581 53.53 4.52 14.56
CA ILE A 581 54.20 5.84 14.66
C ILE A 581 53.88 6.66 13.40
N VAL A 582 53.96 8.00 13.49
CA VAL A 582 53.79 9.01 12.42
C VAL A 582 54.85 10.11 12.66
N PRO A 583 55.58 10.58 11.63
CA PRO A 583 55.55 12.02 11.32
C PRO A 583 55.72 12.42 9.83
N GLU A 584 55.13 13.59 9.48
CA GLU A 584 55.63 14.74 8.68
C GLU A 584 56.53 14.56 7.43
N LYS A 585 56.15 15.14 6.26
CA LYS A 585 56.60 16.44 5.63
C LYS A 585 58.00 16.37 4.96
N GLN A 586 58.38 17.18 3.97
CA GLN A 586 57.90 18.48 3.43
C GLN A 586 58.22 18.56 1.90
N GLN A 587 57.47 19.31 1.06
CA GLN A 587 57.84 20.57 0.34
C GLN A 587 59.05 20.53 -0.62
N ASP A 588 59.14 21.38 -1.66
CA ASP A 588 58.22 22.41 -2.21
C ASP A 588 57.60 21.92 -3.56
N GLU A 589 57.11 22.66 -4.57
CA GLU A 589 56.98 24.09 -5.03
C GLU A 589 55.83 24.05 -6.11
N ALA A 590 55.14 25.07 -6.65
CA ALA A 590 55.11 26.55 -6.60
C ALA A 590 53.66 27.01 -7.03
N ASP A 591 53.09 28.15 -6.58
CA ASP A 591 53.03 29.51 -7.21
C ASP A 591 51.99 29.70 -8.34
N LEU A 592 51.10 30.72 -8.40
CA LEU A 592 50.75 31.93 -7.59
C LEU A 592 49.27 32.31 -7.99
N ASP A 593 48.29 32.50 -7.08
CA ASP A 593 47.78 33.77 -6.47
C ASP A 593 46.62 34.48 -7.24
N VAL A 594 45.69 35.30 -6.69
CA VAL A 594 45.39 35.77 -5.30
C VAL A 594 43.91 36.22 -5.14
N GLU A 595 43.42 36.27 -3.88
CA GLU A 595 42.28 36.98 -3.18
C GLU A 595 41.20 37.80 -3.94
N GLY A 596 40.03 38.17 -3.36
CA GLY A 596 39.41 37.90 -2.04
C GLY A 596 38.45 39.03 -1.55
N SER A 597 37.60 38.75 -0.53
CA SER A 597 36.64 39.69 0.14
C SER A 597 35.41 40.17 -0.71
N GLY A 598 34.25 40.58 -0.17
CA GLY A 598 33.72 40.51 1.20
C GLY A 598 32.37 41.28 1.40
N ASN A 599 31.65 40.98 2.51
CA ASN A 599 30.53 41.69 3.18
C ASN A 599 29.13 41.90 2.52
N ASP A 600 28.13 41.29 3.16
CA ASP A 600 26.94 41.86 3.84
C ASP A 600 26.10 43.03 3.26
N SER A 601 24.77 42.83 3.16
CA SER A 601 23.72 43.77 3.64
C SER A 601 22.33 43.09 3.79
N ASP A 602 21.38 43.75 4.47
CA ASP A 602 20.16 43.17 5.07
C ASP A 602 18.82 43.35 4.31
N ASP A 603 17.80 42.65 4.84
CA ASP A 603 16.35 42.90 4.75
C ASP A 603 15.63 42.79 3.36
N SER A 604 14.38 42.31 3.28
CA SER A 604 13.30 42.39 4.28
C SER A 604 12.32 41.21 4.25
N MET A 605 11.57 41.03 5.34
CA MET A 605 10.33 40.24 5.32
C MET A 605 9.19 41.03 4.68
N ASN A 606 8.28 40.33 3.98
CA ASN A 606 6.87 40.72 4.07
C ASN A 606 5.91 39.53 4.03
N LYS A 607 4.89 39.65 4.87
CA LYS A 607 3.80 38.70 5.10
C LYS A 607 2.51 39.50 4.89
N PRO A 608 1.44 38.94 4.30
CA PRO A 608 0.10 39.48 4.52
C PRO A 608 -0.69 38.62 5.51
N ASP A 609 -1.53 39.29 6.31
CA ASP A 609 -2.41 38.68 7.31
C ASP A 609 -3.88 38.64 6.85
N ASN A 610 -4.74 38.01 7.65
CA ASN A 610 -6.14 37.71 7.32
C ASN A 610 -6.99 38.92 6.90
N ALA A 611 -7.85 38.74 5.89
CA ALA A 611 -9.06 39.53 5.68
C ALA A 611 -10.27 38.61 5.39
N LYS A 612 -11.43 39.01 5.91
CA LYS A 612 -12.65 38.21 6.10
C LYS A 612 -13.36 37.77 4.81
N ASP A 613 -13.88 36.55 4.86
CA ASP A 613 -15.25 36.14 4.53
C ASP A 613 -16.17 37.19 3.88
N SER A 614 -16.54 36.93 2.63
CA SER A 614 -17.84 37.31 2.04
C SER A 614 -18.18 36.32 0.93
N GLY A 615 -19.18 35.47 1.13
CA GLY A 615 -19.55 34.46 0.15
C GLY A 615 -20.38 35.00 -1.02
N ASP A 616 -19.89 34.79 -2.24
CA ASP A 616 -20.72 34.64 -3.44
C ASP A 616 -20.16 33.48 -4.28
N GLY A 617 -21.03 32.55 -4.67
CA GLY A 617 -20.64 31.28 -5.29
C GLY A 617 -20.80 31.35 -6.80
N SER A 618 -19.83 31.94 -7.50
CA SER A 618 -19.93 32.13 -8.94
C SER A 618 -19.82 30.80 -9.71
N GLU A 619 -20.46 30.77 -10.88
CA GLU A 619 -20.58 29.58 -11.74
C GLU A 619 -19.21 29.07 -12.27
N ASP A 620 -18.16 29.88 -12.10
CA ASP A 620 -16.77 29.57 -12.47
C ASP A 620 -16.18 28.39 -11.66
N GLU A 621 -16.56 28.22 -10.39
CA GLU A 621 -16.10 27.06 -9.59
C GLU A 621 -16.62 25.75 -10.18
N GLU A 622 -17.86 25.70 -10.69
CA GLU A 622 -18.38 24.48 -11.33
C GLU A 622 -17.63 24.15 -12.63
N TYR A 623 -17.13 25.16 -13.35
CA TYR A 623 -16.30 24.96 -14.54
C TYR A 623 -14.91 24.39 -14.18
N LEU A 624 -14.22 24.96 -13.19
CA LEU A 624 -12.93 24.46 -12.69
C LEU A 624 -13.05 23.08 -12.04
N LEU A 625 -14.15 22.80 -11.33
CA LEU A 625 -14.45 21.48 -10.78
C LEU A 625 -14.67 20.43 -11.87
N ASN A 626 -15.03 20.85 -13.09
CA ASN A 626 -15.33 19.95 -14.20
C ASN A 626 -14.15 19.61 -15.11
N ASP A 627 -13.04 20.33 -15.03
CA ASP A 627 -11.80 20.09 -15.79
C ASP A 627 -11.34 18.61 -15.69
N PRO A 628 -11.04 17.96 -16.83
CA PRO A 628 -10.72 16.53 -16.87
C PRO A 628 -9.38 16.19 -16.19
N ASP A 629 -8.40 17.09 -16.19
CA ASP A 629 -7.09 16.86 -15.57
C ASP A 629 -7.12 17.23 -14.07
N LEU A 630 -7.90 18.21 -13.61
CA LEU A 630 -8.19 18.38 -12.16
C LEU A 630 -9.04 17.23 -11.58
N LYS A 631 -9.87 16.56 -12.40
CA LYS A 631 -10.50 15.27 -12.03
C LYS A 631 -9.48 14.13 -11.98
N LYS A 632 -8.48 14.15 -12.86
CA LYS A 632 -7.38 13.16 -12.90
C LYS A 632 -6.47 13.26 -11.69
N GLU A 633 -6.11 14.47 -11.26
CA GLU A 633 -5.34 14.70 -10.03
C GLU A 633 -6.12 14.26 -8.78
N ARG A 634 -7.43 14.58 -8.68
CA ARG A 634 -8.28 14.02 -7.61
C ARG A 634 -8.37 12.49 -7.66
N ALA A 635 -8.40 11.89 -8.86
CA ALA A 635 -8.33 10.44 -9.06
C ALA A 635 -6.93 9.81 -8.92
N ILE A 636 -5.90 10.62 -8.63
CA ILE A 636 -4.54 10.21 -8.22
C ILE A 636 -4.40 10.35 -6.69
N LEU A 637 -4.97 11.40 -6.10
CA LEU A 637 -5.09 11.59 -4.65
C LEU A 637 -5.97 10.50 -4.00
N GLU A 638 -7.09 10.14 -4.63
CA GLU A 638 -7.79 8.90 -4.32
C GLU A 638 -6.95 7.69 -4.75
N THR A 639 -6.30 7.03 -3.79
CA THR A 639 -5.53 5.81 -4.04
C THR A 639 -6.46 4.66 -4.46
N LYS A 640 -6.71 4.56 -5.78
CA LYS A 640 -7.61 3.56 -6.39
C LYS A 640 -7.31 2.16 -5.87
N SER A 641 -8.33 1.45 -5.40
CA SER A 641 -8.12 0.17 -4.72
C SER A 641 -7.79 -0.96 -5.70
N ASN A 642 -6.65 -1.64 -5.49
CA ASN A 642 -6.18 -2.79 -6.28
C ASN A 642 -7.03 -4.09 -6.11
N VAL A 643 -8.32 -3.97 -5.79
CA VAL A 643 -9.24 -5.03 -5.35
C VAL A 643 -10.40 -5.18 -6.33
N THR A 644 -10.08 -5.79 -7.48
CA THR A 644 -10.99 -6.06 -8.59
C THR A 644 -11.81 -7.34 -8.33
N HIS A 645 -12.04 -8.18 -9.35
CA HIS A 645 -12.71 -9.48 -9.19
C HIS A 645 -11.72 -10.56 -8.72
N PRO A 646 -12.16 -11.54 -7.89
CA PRO A 646 -11.29 -12.59 -7.37
C PRO A 646 -11.04 -13.71 -8.39
N VAL A 647 -9.78 -14.04 -8.63
CA VAL A 647 -9.36 -15.08 -9.58
C VAL A 647 -9.56 -16.48 -9.00
N HIS A 648 -10.16 -17.39 -9.78
CA HIS A 648 -10.13 -18.82 -9.46
C HIS A 648 -8.69 -19.36 -9.63
N CYS A 649 -7.97 -19.49 -8.51
CA CYS A 649 -6.57 -19.92 -8.46
C CYS A 649 -6.32 -20.86 -7.25
N PRO A 650 -6.89 -22.08 -7.24
CA PRO A 650 -6.91 -22.93 -6.04
C PRO A 650 -5.53 -23.43 -5.61
N TYR A 651 -4.58 -23.58 -6.54
CA TYR A 651 -3.20 -23.98 -6.23
C TYR A 651 -2.30 -22.80 -5.81
N PHE A 652 -2.75 -21.55 -6.00
CA PHE A 652 -2.04 -20.36 -5.54
C PHE A 652 -2.42 -20.02 -4.09
N CYS A 653 -1.46 -19.48 -3.33
CA CYS A 653 -1.46 -19.62 -1.86
C CYS A 653 -2.17 -18.50 -1.08
N ASP A 654 -2.34 -17.35 -1.72
CA ASP A 654 -3.03 -16.17 -1.19
C ASP A 654 -4.21 -15.83 -2.13
N GLU A 655 -5.02 -14.81 -1.82
CA GLU A 655 -5.98 -14.29 -2.79
C GLU A 655 -5.28 -13.54 -3.92
N LYS A 656 -5.80 -13.67 -5.15
CA LYS A 656 -5.34 -12.93 -6.32
C LYS A 656 -6.54 -12.29 -7.00
N TYR A 657 -6.36 -11.05 -7.42
CA TYR A 657 -7.36 -10.25 -8.13
C TYR A 657 -7.01 -10.15 -9.62
N GLU A 658 -8.01 -9.91 -10.46
CA GLU A 658 -7.87 -9.79 -11.90
C GLU A 658 -7.07 -8.53 -12.27
N TRP A 659 -5.86 -8.73 -12.80
CA TRP A 659 -4.97 -7.67 -13.28
C TRP A 659 -4.57 -7.93 -14.73
N TRP A 660 -4.24 -6.87 -15.45
CA TRP A 660 -4.04 -6.88 -16.90
C TRP A 660 -2.79 -6.11 -17.30
N TRP A 661 -2.15 -6.59 -18.37
CA TRP A 661 -1.03 -5.92 -19.01
C TRP A 661 -1.48 -5.33 -20.34
N ILE A 662 -1.25 -4.03 -20.54
CA ILE A 662 -1.49 -3.34 -21.81
C ILE A 662 -0.17 -2.79 -22.34
N PHE A 663 0.13 -3.01 -23.62
CA PHE A 663 1.30 -2.46 -24.28
C PHE A 663 1.07 -2.26 -25.78
N VAL A 664 1.81 -1.32 -26.37
CA VAL A 664 1.78 -1.00 -27.81
C VAL A 664 3.04 -1.54 -28.47
N CYS A 665 2.90 -2.27 -29.59
CA CYS A 665 4.03 -2.81 -30.34
C CYS A 665 3.89 -2.67 -31.86
N ASP A 666 5.02 -2.55 -32.54
CA ASP A 666 5.12 -2.65 -34.00
C ASP A 666 5.31 -4.12 -34.39
N ARG A 667 4.26 -4.70 -34.99
CA ARG A 667 4.23 -6.09 -35.46
C ARG A 667 5.18 -6.37 -36.63
N LYS A 668 5.50 -5.38 -37.47
CA LYS A 668 6.45 -5.51 -38.58
C LYS A 668 7.89 -5.50 -38.08
N ARG A 669 8.22 -4.56 -37.19
CA ARG A 669 9.57 -4.43 -36.59
C ARG A 669 9.82 -5.38 -35.41
N ARG A 670 8.78 -6.04 -34.90
CA ARG A 670 8.79 -6.87 -33.67
C ARG A 670 9.33 -6.09 -32.45
N LEU A 671 8.94 -4.81 -32.38
CA LEU A 671 9.45 -3.82 -31.45
C LEU A 671 8.36 -3.40 -30.45
N LEU A 672 8.72 -3.26 -29.18
CA LEU A 672 7.89 -2.61 -28.17
C LEU A 672 7.97 -1.08 -28.37
N VAL A 673 6.83 -0.41 -28.56
CA VAL A 673 6.75 1.04 -28.80
C VAL A 673 6.59 1.79 -27.47
N ALA A 674 5.69 1.31 -26.61
CA ALA A 674 5.43 1.89 -25.28
C ALA A 674 5.69 0.86 -24.18
N PRO A 675 6.18 1.26 -22.99
CA PRO A 675 6.40 0.34 -21.87
C PRO A 675 5.07 -0.30 -21.40
N PRO A 676 5.05 -1.56 -20.95
CA PRO A 676 3.81 -2.19 -20.51
C PRO A 676 3.27 -1.59 -19.22
N ILE A 677 1.99 -1.22 -19.24
CA ILE A 677 1.25 -0.72 -18.09
C ILE A 677 0.52 -1.90 -17.43
N HIS A 678 0.59 -1.97 -16.11
CA HIS A 678 -0.05 -3.00 -15.29
C HIS A 678 -1.30 -2.43 -14.64
N VAL A 679 -2.45 -2.78 -15.19
CA VAL A 679 -3.78 -2.33 -14.77
C VAL A 679 -4.27 -3.21 -13.62
N THR A 680 -4.42 -2.61 -12.43
CA THR A 680 -4.80 -3.29 -11.19
C THR A 680 -6.17 -2.92 -10.65
N THR A 681 -6.91 -2.09 -11.39
CA THR A 681 -8.03 -1.27 -10.90
C THR A 681 -9.35 -1.54 -11.64
N LEU A 682 -9.33 -2.19 -12.81
CA LEU A 682 -10.50 -2.56 -13.61
C LEU A 682 -11.50 -3.42 -12.84
N VAL A 683 -12.63 -2.81 -12.43
CA VAL A 683 -13.79 -3.53 -11.85
C VAL A 683 -14.82 -3.83 -12.94
N ASN A 684 -15.43 -2.79 -13.52
CA ASN A 684 -16.44 -2.94 -14.60
C ASN A 684 -15.97 -2.22 -15.87
N GLU A 685 -15.57 -0.95 -15.75
CA GLU A 685 -15.08 -0.12 -16.85
C GLU A 685 -13.83 0.61 -16.39
N GLU A 686 -12.83 0.78 -17.26
CA GLU A 686 -11.65 1.61 -17.00
C GLU A 686 -11.08 2.20 -18.29
N GLU A 687 -10.61 3.45 -18.22
CA GLU A 687 -9.93 4.17 -19.29
C GLU A 687 -8.45 4.33 -18.92
N ILE A 688 -7.55 3.89 -19.81
CA ILE A 688 -6.10 3.89 -19.62
C ILE A 688 -5.44 4.66 -20.78
N GLU A 689 -4.54 5.58 -20.45
CA GLU A 689 -3.76 6.35 -21.42
C GLU A 689 -2.34 5.82 -21.54
N ILE A 690 -1.85 5.69 -22.78
CA ILE A 690 -0.49 5.25 -23.09
C ILE A 690 0.16 6.27 -24.04
N LYS A 691 1.00 7.17 -23.51
CA LYS A 691 1.72 8.17 -24.31
C LYS A 691 2.99 7.58 -24.95
N PHE A 692 3.22 7.84 -26.24
CA PHE A 692 4.45 7.49 -26.97
C PHE A 692 4.73 8.47 -28.13
N PRO A 693 6.00 8.71 -28.52
CA PRO A 693 6.31 9.60 -29.63
C PRO A 693 5.93 8.99 -30.98
N ALA A 694 5.39 9.81 -31.88
CA ALA A 694 5.12 9.45 -33.27
C ALA A 694 6.43 9.13 -34.04
N PRO A 695 6.37 8.25 -35.05
CA PRO A 695 7.46 8.11 -36.02
C PRO A 695 7.92 9.45 -36.62
N ILE A 696 9.25 9.62 -36.74
CA ILE A 696 9.87 10.83 -37.31
C ILE A 696 9.60 10.96 -38.83
N LYS A 697 9.28 9.86 -39.52
CA LYS A 697 8.98 9.88 -40.96
C LYS A 697 7.47 9.87 -41.18
N PRO A 698 6.91 10.77 -42.02
CA PRO A 698 5.50 10.72 -42.38
C PRO A 698 5.17 9.42 -43.16
N GLY A 699 3.91 8.98 -43.07
CA GLY A 699 3.44 7.75 -43.71
C GLY A 699 2.39 6.98 -42.91
N GLN A 700 1.95 5.84 -43.43
CA GLN A 700 0.96 4.98 -42.77
C GLN A 700 1.63 3.93 -41.88
N TYR A 701 1.26 3.94 -40.60
CA TYR A 701 1.76 3.02 -39.58
C TYR A 701 0.64 2.12 -39.06
N VAL A 702 1.02 0.93 -38.60
CA VAL A 702 0.08 -0.06 -38.03
C VAL A 702 0.70 -0.60 -36.76
N TYR A 703 0.16 -0.19 -35.62
CA TYR A 703 0.58 -0.64 -34.29
C TYR A 703 -0.47 -1.58 -33.70
N GLN A 704 0.00 -2.61 -33.02
CA GLN A 704 -0.83 -3.59 -32.36
C GLN A 704 -0.87 -3.28 -30.87
N VAL A 705 -2.05 -2.93 -30.37
CA VAL A 705 -2.30 -2.82 -28.92
C VAL A 705 -2.63 -4.21 -28.40
N CYS A 706 -1.83 -4.65 -27.43
CA CYS A 706 -1.89 -5.97 -26.83
C CYS A 706 -2.48 -5.88 -25.42
N LEU A 707 -3.56 -6.62 -25.16
CA LEU A 707 -4.11 -6.86 -23.83
C LEU A 707 -3.80 -8.30 -23.42
N ARG A 708 -3.25 -8.49 -22.21
CA ARG A 708 -2.84 -9.79 -21.67
C ARG A 708 -3.30 -9.93 -20.23
N SER A 709 -3.96 -11.03 -19.88
CA SER A 709 -4.23 -11.33 -18.46
C SER A 709 -2.93 -11.68 -17.73
N ASP A 710 -2.76 -11.14 -16.53
CA ASP A 710 -1.72 -11.58 -15.58
C ASP A 710 -2.07 -12.93 -14.94
N SER A 711 -3.35 -13.34 -14.95
CA SER A 711 -3.88 -14.37 -14.03
C SER A 711 -4.62 -15.56 -14.67
N TYR A 712 -5.01 -15.47 -15.93
CA TYR A 712 -5.62 -16.57 -16.69
C TYR A 712 -4.83 -16.87 -17.97
N VAL A 713 -4.72 -18.16 -18.33
CA VAL A 713 -4.05 -18.63 -19.55
C VAL A 713 -5.01 -18.52 -20.74
N ASP A 714 -4.49 -18.12 -21.90
CA ASP A 714 -5.20 -17.85 -23.16
C ASP A 714 -6.22 -16.69 -23.14
N PHE A 715 -6.21 -15.85 -22.10
CA PHE A 715 -6.91 -14.57 -22.10
C PHE A 715 -5.98 -13.46 -22.62
N CYS A 716 -5.91 -13.35 -23.95
CA CYS A 716 -5.18 -12.31 -24.66
C CYS A 716 -5.96 -11.76 -25.85
N GLN A 717 -5.80 -10.47 -26.12
CA GLN A 717 -6.41 -9.77 -27.25
C GLN A 717 -5.38 -8.87 -27.94
N PHE A 718 -5.58 -8.69 -29.24
CA PHE A 718 -4.68 -7.94 -30.12
C PHE A 718 -5.53 -7.09 -31.06
N LYS A 719 -5.37 -5.77 -31.03
CA LYS A 719 -6.10 -4.84 -31.90
C LYS A 719 -5.10 -4.05 -32.76
N ASP A 720 -5.11 -4.32 -34.06
CA ASP A 720 -4.26 -3.66 -35.05
C ASP A 720 -4.87 -2.29 -35.39
N VAL A 721 -4.31 -1.22 -34.84
CA VAL A 721 -4.72 0.17 -35.09
C VAL A 721 -3.85 0.75 -36.21
N LYS A 722 -4.51 1.29 -37.24
CA LYS A 722 -3.85 1.99 -38.36
C LYS A 722 -3.96 3.49 -38.12
N PHE A 723 -2.87 4.21 -38.32
CA PHE A 723 -2.85 5.67 -38.27
C PHE A 723 -1.92 6.23 -39.35
N LYS A 724 -2.15 7.48 -39.75
CA LYS A 724 -1.32 8.20 -40.71
C LYS A 724 -0.55 9.27 -39.95
N VAL A 725 0.77 9.24 -40.07
CA VAL A 725 1.65 10.31 -39.61
C VAL A 725 1.76 11.32 -40.75
N HIS A 726 1.36 12.55 -40.48
CA HIS A 726 1.53 13.71 -41.35
C HIS A 726 2.92 14.31 -41.16
N GLU A 727 3.38 15.09 -42.14
CA GLU A 727 4.55 15.95 -41.96
C GLU A 727 4.28 16.92 -40.80
N ALA A 728 5.31 17.27 -40.01
CA ALA A 728 5.14 18.36 -39.05
C ALA A 728 4.99 19.66 -39.83
N CYS A 729 4.06 20.52 -39.45
CA CYS A 729 3.98 21.86 -40.04
C CYS A 729 5.24 22.64 -39.63
N GLU A 730 5.90 23.30 -40.58
CA GLU A 730 7.01 24.19 -40.26
C GLU A 730 6.47 25.34 -39.41
N ILE A 731 7.03 25.52 -38.22
CA ILE A 731 6.70 26.67 -37.38
C ILE A 731 7.24 27.90 -38.11
N LEU A 732 6.33 28.69 -38.67
CA LEU A 732 6.67 30.03 -39.16
C LEU A 732 7.25 30.82 -37.99
N THR A 733 8.57 31.02 -38.00
CA THR A 733 9.27 31.82 -37.00
C THR A 733 8.74 33.24 -37.06
N HIS A 734 7.97 33.64 -36.05
CA HIS A 734 7.54 35.03 -35.94
C HIS A 734 8.81 35.89 -35.80
N PRO A 735 9.00 36.98 -36.57
CA PRO A 735 10.29 37.70 -36.62
C PRO A 735 10.84 38.20 -35.28
N GLN A 736 10.01 38.23 -34.24
CA GLN A 736 10.38 38.61 -32.87
C GLN A 736 11.15 37.52 -32.09
N TRP A 737 11.32 36.31 -32.64
CA TRP A 737 12.04 35.20 -32.00
C TRP A 737 13.37 34.85 -32.69
N ASP A 738 13.78 35.59 -33.72
CA ASP A 738 15.02 35.35 -34.45
C ASP A 738 16.17 36.21 -33.92
N PHE A 739 16.86 35.72 -32.89
CA PHE A 739 17.99 36.40 -32.23
C PHE A 739 19.31 36.30 -33.03
N SER A 740 19.24 36.16 -34.36
CA SER A 740 20.39 35.82 -35.22
C SER A 740 21.11 37.02 -35.85
N GLU A 741 20.44 38.18 -35.98
CA GLU A 741 20.85 39.25 -36.92
C GLU A 741 21.25 40.60 -36.26
N GLU A 742 21.73 40.60 -35.01
CA GLU A 742 22.41 41.78 -34.40
C GLU A 742 23.94 41.66 -34.40
N LYS A 743 24.54 41.47 -35.57
CA LYS A 743 25.97 41.76 -35.82
C LYS A 743 26.21 42.18 -37.28
N THR A 744 26.98 43.27 -37.43
CA THR A 744 27.76 43.65 -38.64
C THR A 744 26.91 43.96 -39.90
N ASP A 745 27.03 45.12 -40.57
CA ASP A 745 28.09 46.14 -40.58
C ASP A 745 27.60 47.59 -40.83
N GLU A 746 28.46 48.53 -40.42
CA GLU A 746 28.75 49.86 -41.00
C GLU A 746 27.61 50.72 -41.63
N GLU A 747 27.38 51.89 -41.03
CA GLU A 747 27.37 53.14 -41.82
C GLU A 747 28.06 54.26 -41.02
N GLN A 748 28.79 55.15 -41.72
CA GLN A 748 29.58 56.23 -41.14
C GLN A 748 28.75 57.52 -41.06
N LEU A 749 29.00 58.40 -40.06
CA LEU A 749 29.26 59.83 -40.28
C LEU A 749 29.64 60.58 -38.98
N ASP A 750 30.35 61.68 -39.17
CA ASP A 750 31.12 62.40 -38.15
C ASP A 750 30.35 63.49 -37.38
N GLU A 751 31.01 64.00 -36.33
CA GLU A 751 30.94 65.37 -35.78
C GLU A 751 29.59 66.14 -35.78
N SER A 752 29.04 66.43 -34.59
CA SER A 752 29.09 67.80 -34.01
C SER A 752 28.30 67.98 -32.68
N GLU A 753 28.70 69.03 -31.95
CA GLU A 753 28.04 69.78 -30.85
C GLU A 753 26.63 69.36 -30.36
N PHE A 754 26.47 69.21 -29.03
CA PHE A 754 25.88 70.30 -28.21
C PHE A 754 26.14 70.15 -26.69
N THR A 755 26.94 71.08 -26.15
CA THR A 755 27.08 71.54 -24.74
C THR A 755 26.72 70.61 -23.57
N GLU A 756 27.75 70.24 -22.80
CA GLU A 756 28.00 70.77 -21.44
C GLU A 756 26.78 71.25 -20.62
N TYR A 757 26.62 70.68 -19.42
CA TYR A 757 26.76 71.49 -18.20
C TYR A 757 27.48 70.69 -17.11
N GLU A 758 28.64 71.21 -16.72
CA GLU A 758 29.34 70.97 -15.47
C GLU A 758 28.41 71.38 -14.27
N ASP A 759 28.65 71.05 -12.99
CA ASP A 759 29.95 71.13 -12.32
C ASP A 759 30.05 70.45 -10.93
N GLU A 760 31.30 70.37 -10.45
CA GLU A 760 31.80 70.47 -9.06
C GLU A 760 31.25 69.60 -7.89
N GLU A 761 32.03 68.54 -7.57
CA GLU A 761 32.99 68.49 -6.43
C GLU A 761 32.64 68.19 -4.93
N GLU A 762 33.74 67.91 -4.21
CA GLU A 762 34.06 67.91 -2.76
C GLU A 762 33.31 67.00 -1.75
N SER A 763 33.85 65.78 -1.63
CA SER A 763 34.55 65.27 -0.43
C SER A 763 34.04 65.53 1.01
N SER A 764 33.95 64.44 1.79
CA SER A 764 34.64 64.27 3.09
C SER A 764 34.71 62.80 3.50
#